data_AF-A0A1H6Z676-F1
#
_entry.id   AF-A0A1H6Z676-F1
#
_cell.length_a   1.000
_cell.length_b   1.000
_cell.length_c   1.000
_cell.angle_alpha   90.00
_cell.angle_beta   90.00
_cell.angle_gamma   90.00
#
_symmetry.space_group_name_H-M   'P 1'
#
loop_
_entity.id
_entity.type
_entity.pdbx_description
1 polymer ?
#
loop_
_entity_poly.entity_id
_entity_poly.type
_entity_poly.pdbx_seq_one_letter_code
_entity_poly.pdbx_strand_id
1 'polypeptide(L)'
;MNTRRKTLPPVPAKAPAELRPLIAAMTEMLETGEGVRGNPLDRKPTIRDLLDGGVARLRIAGNPGSGLVPGNAPPDLSVPPAPTGFAATGSFFGMVHLSWDPPHERYRNHAYANIYRSETDNFANAALVGREAGMFYSDRVRNDITSVSDPLSLPGYYYWVTFSSTANIEGPPNSPDGAFAQPLPDGSYLLAQLSGTLGSSQLDKTLRDRIDKIDGPTTLAGSVAQRISAESAARAAALASQNSALSASIAAERDARIAGLASAQGYTDAKITAEQTARADGFSALATQIEQIEAGLGGDYTVGMAIERQARIDGDGALASSIATLTSYAQGVAADVVSEQQARVSADEALASDVSALYVETGELQSSIYVEAQARISGDSALSAVQQVIAAANAVGSAAHKVSSEVFISENEAMATRIEELRVEIGDTEAAIRTDMAVLATADTALASSLATVQSTMAGNTASIQQHAESINGLSGAYTLKLDVNGYVSGFGAYNSGTQADFAVLADRFWVARPGAANSKVKPFMVVDGKVYMDSAFIRDASIQQGQLGPIGFGKIFDGAGSPVTTVAGKLRADMLDVDSLRVGDANISGVIQSSAVNAAGLRRWVLDKNGGLTLNGAGAGGRMEIRDTVIKVFDSAGRLRVHIGDLNA
;
A
#
# COMPACT_ATOMS: atom_id res chain seq x y z
N MET A 1 150.09 65.85 -111.06
CA MET A 1 150.06 67.34 -110.95
C MET A 1 149.99 67.93 -112.34
N ASN A 2 149.29 69.05 -112.52
CA ASN A 2 149.37 69.86 -113.74
C ASN A 2 149.38 71.33 -113.28
N THR A 3 150.46 72.06 -113.54
CA THR A 3 150.75 73.36 -112.90
C THR A 3 149.98 74.51 -113.55
N ARG A 4 148.65 74.51 -113.32
CA ARG A 4 147.80 75.68 -113.63
C ARG A 4 148.36 76.92 -112.94
N ARG A 5 148.51 78.01 -113.71
CA ARG A 5 148.82 79.33 -113.16
C ARG A 5 147.59 79.82 -112.37
N LYS A 6 147.83 80.32 -111.16
CA LYS A 6 146.80 80.72 -110.20
C LYS A 6 146.40 82.21 -110.27
N THR A 7 147.11 83.00 -111.06
CA THR A 7 146.92 84.45 -111.24
C THR A 7 147.11 84.84 -112.71
N LEU A 8 146.59 86.02 -113.10
CA LEU A 8 146.76 86.56 -114.46
C LEU A 8 147.82 87.69 -114.51
N PRO A 9 148.41 87.97 -115.70
CA PRO A 9 149.35 89.09 -115.86
C PRO A 9 148.69 90.46 -115.66
N PRO A 10 149.42 91.47 -115.13
CA PRO A 10 148.87 92.81 -114.90
C PRO A 10 148.51 93.53 -116.20
N VAL A 11 147.43 94.32 -116.16
CA VAL A 11 146.83 94.96 -117.35
C VAL A 11 147.77 96.01 -117.97
N PRO A 12 148.15 95.91 -119.27
CA PRO A 12 149.16 96.78 -119.87
C PRO A 12 148.84 98.28 -119.86
N ALA A 13 149.88 99.11 -119.70
CA ALA A 13 149.78 100.57 -119.65
C ALA A 13 149.05 101.21 -120.84
N LYS A 14 149.16 100.60 -122.04
CA LYS A 14 148.58 101.07 -123.31
C LYS A 14 147.14 100.59 -123.58
N ALA A 15 146.52 99.80 -122.70
CA ALA A 15 145.17 99.28 -122.94
C ALA A 15 144.13 100.43 -123.03
N PRO A 16 143.15 100.36 -123.96
CA PRO A 16 142.06 101.34 -124.03
C PRO A 16 141.33 101.49 -122.69
N ALA A 17 141.03 102.73 -122.29
CA ALA A 17 140.52 103.03 -120.94
C ALA A 17 139.23 102.26 -120.62
N GLU A 18 138.33 102.13 -121.61
CA GLU A 18 137.02 101.46 -121.52
C GLU A 18 137.10 99.97 -121.13
N LEU A 19 138.15 99.25 -121.55
CA LEU A 19 138.25 97.79 -121.34
C LEU A 19 139.01 97.40 -120.07
N ARG A 20 139.72 98.33 -119.43
CA ARG A 20 140.55 98.05 -118.24
C ARG A 20 139.73 97.62 -117.01
N PRO A 21 138.55 98.21 -116.70
CA PRO A 21 137.72 97.74 -115.58
C PRO A 21 137.27 96.29 -115.74
N LEU A 22 136.87 95.89 -116.95
CA LEU A 22 136.39 94.54 -117.24
C LEU A 22 137.49 93.48 -117.03
N ILE A 23 138.69 93.74 -117.54
CA ILE A 23 139.82 92.79 -117.42
C ILE A 23 140.26 92.66 -115.95
N ALA A 24 140.23 93.75 -115.17
CA ALA A 24 140.50 93.70 -113.73
C ALA A 24 139.45 92.85 -112.98
N ALA A 25 138.15 93.08 -113.23
CA ALA A 25 137.06 92.32 -112.60
C ALA A 25 137.09 90.83 -112.97
N MET A 26 137.38 90.49 -114.23
CA MET A 26 137.53 89.08 -114.65
C MET A 26 138.72 88.39 -113.96
N THR A 27 139.82 89.11 -113.73
CA THR A 27 140.99 88.59 -113.02
C THR A 27 140.66 88.30 -111.56
N GLU A 28 140.04 89.27 -110.89
CA GLU A 28 139.60 89.17 -109.50
C GLU A 28 138.61 88.03 -109.27
N MET A 29 137.59 87.90 -110.10
CA MET A 29 136.59 86.83 -109.98
C MET A 29 137.17 85.42 -110.19
N LEU A 30 138.24 85.30 -110.99
CA LEU A 30 138.95 84.03 -111.19
C LEU A 30 139.87 83.70 -110.00
N GLU A 31 140.67 84.68 -109.55
CA GLU A 31 141.60 84.52 -108.42
C GLU A 31 140.88 84.23 -107.11
N THR A 32 139.71 84.83 -106.86
CA THR A 32 138.86 84.49 -105.71
C THR A 32 138.29 83.07 -105.82
N GLY A 33 137.84 82.64 -106.99
CA GLY A 33 137.31 81.29 -107.20
C GLY A 33 138.33 80.15 -106.95
N GLU A 34 139.62 80.42 -107.15
CA GLU A 34 140.75 79.50 -106.88
C GLU A 34 141.38 79.70 -105.48
N GLY A 35 140.81 80.58 -104.64
CA GLY A 35 141.25 80.88 -103.27
C GLY A 35 142.59 81.61 -103.18
N VAL A 36 142.88 82.49 -104.14
CA VAL A 36 144.17 83.21 -104.31
C VAL A 36 144.06 84.70 -103.96
N ARG A 37 142.86 85.25 -104.09
CA ARG A 37 142.45 86.59 -103.70
C ARG A 37 141.17 86.48 -102.84
N GLY A 38 140.90 87.45 -101.96
CA GLY A 38 139.73 87.39 -101.08
C GLY A 38 139.86 86.34 -99.96
N ASN A 39 138.74 85.80 -99.50
CA ASN A 39 138.69 84.83 -98.40
C ASN A 39 138.93 83.39 -98.92
N PRO A 40 139.88 82.61 -98.35
CA PRO A 40 140.12 81.23 -98.74
C PRO A 40 138.91 80.29 -98.64
N LEU A 41 137.90 80.61 -97.82
CA LEU A 41 136.66 79.84 -97.72
C LEU A 41 135.75 79.95 -98.95
N ASP A 42 135.90 81.01 -99.75
CA ASP A 42 135.13 81.21 -101.00
C ASP A 42 135.71 80.40 -102.18
N ARG A 43 136.83 79.69 -101.96
CA ARG A 43 137.39 78.72 -102.91
C ARG A 43 136.35 77.65 -103.23
N LYS A 44 136.13 77.39 -104.52
CA LYS A 44 135.23 76.33 -104.99
C LYS A 44 135.75 74.95 -104.53
N PRO A 45 135.01 74.18 -103.70
CA PRO A 45 135.42 72.85 -103.28
C PRO A 45 135.23 71.84 -104.41
N THR A 46 136.01 70.76 -104.41
CA THR A 46 135.88 69.65 -105.35
C THR A 46 135.15 68.47 -104.73
N ILE A 47 134.61 67.58 -105.56
CA ILE A 47 133.97 66.32 -105.11
C ILE A 47 134.95 65.47 -104.26
N ARG A 48 136.27 65.61 -104.47
CA ARG A 48 137.27 64.85 -103.71
C ARG A 48 137.43 65.38 -102.28
N ASP A 49 137.44 66.71 -102.11
CA ASP A 49 137.45 67.35 -100.77
C ASP A 49 136.25 66.88 -99.92
N LEU A 50 135.09 66.62 -100.53
CA LEU A 50 133.87 66.15 -99.85
C LEU A 50 133.88 64.66 -99.47
N LEU A 51 134.57 63.83 -100.25
CA LEU A 51 134.69 62.38 -100.02
C LEU A 51 135.75 62.08 -98.96
N ASP A 52 136.93 62.70 -99.08
CA ASP A 52 138.04 62.49 -98.15
C ASP A 52 137.73 63.05 -96.75
N GLY A 53 136.83 64.04 -96.66
CA GLY A 53 136.26 64.57 -95.41
C GLY A 53 135.09 63.76 -94.82
N GLY A 54 134.64 62.68 -95.46
CA GLY A 54 133.58 61.78 -94.95
C GLY A 54 132.15 62.36 -94.91
N VAL A 55 131.96 63.64 -95.25
CA VAL A 55 130.66 64.34 -95.22
C VAL A 55 129.64 63.74 -96.20
N ALA A 56 130.15 63.17 -97.31
CA ALA A 56 129.35 62.42 -98.26
C ALA A 56 130.10 61.17 -98.72
N ARG A 57 129.35 60.17 -99.21
CA ARG A 57 129.90 59.00 -99.92
C ARG A 57 129.34 58.90 -101.33
N LEU A 58 130.10 58.27 -102.23
CA LEU A 58 129.58 57.90 -103.55
C LEU A 58 128.38 56.97 -103.40
N ARG A 59 127.33 57.21 -104.19
CA ARG A 59 126.10 56.39 -104.21
C ARG A 59 126.39 54.96 -104.65
N ILE A 60 127.38 54.78 -105.53
CA ILE A 60 128.00 53.50 -105.88
C ILE A 60 129.51 53.67 -105.69
N ALA A 61 130.11 52.85 -104.83
CA ALA A 61 131.54 52.91 -104.53
C ALA A 61 132.39 52.77 -105.81
N GLY A 62 133.42 53.60 -105.94
CA GLY A 62 134.34 53.59 -107.09
C GLY A 62 133.87 54.32 -108.36
N ASN A 63 132.60 54.73 -108.47
CA ASN A 63 132.10 55.47 -109.65
C ASN A 63 131.69 56.93 -109.30
N PRO A 64 132.53 57.94 -109.63
CA PRO A 64 132.24 59.35 -109.38
C PRO A 64 130.98 59.89 -110.06
N GLY A 65 130.53 59.27 -111.16
CA GLY A 65 129.32 59.68 -111.88
C GLY A 65 128.01 59.26 -111.22
N SER A 66 128.05 58.40 -110.21
CA SER A 66 126.84 57.84 -109.55
C SER A 66 126.10 58.83 -108.63
N GLY A 67 126.68 60.01 -108.38
CA GLY A 67 126.20 60.98 -107.41
C GLY A 67 126.63 60.66 -105.97
N LEU A 68 126.24 61.53 -105.05
CA LEU A 68 126.58 61.45 -103.63
C LEU A 68 125.34 61.11 -102.77
N VAL A 69 125.54 60.43 -101.65
CA VAL A 69 124.51 60.17 -100.63
C VAL A 69 125.06 60.38 -99.21
N PRO A 70 124.20 60.68 -98.20
CA PRO A 70 124.62 60.84 -96.82
C PRO A 70 125.20 59.57 -96.15
N GLY A 71 125.90 59.79 -95.05
CA GLY A 71 126.20 58.77 -94.03
C GLY A 71 125.01 58.53 -93.09
N ASN A 72 125.06 57.43 -92.31
CA ASN A 72 124.04 57.10 -91.31
C ASN A 72 124.35 57.77 -89.96
N ALA A 73 123.33 58.09 -89.17
CA ALA A 73 123.46 58.70 -87.84
C ALA A 73 123.39 57.66 -86.68
N PRO A 74 123.92 57.97 -85.47
CA PRO A 74 123.85 57.09 -84.30
C PRO A 74 122.45 57.04 -83.64
N PRO A 75 122.19 56.06 -82.75
CA PRO A 75 120.94 55.99 -81.98
C PRO A 75 120.84 57.09 -80.89
N ASP A 76 119.61 57.50 -80.58
CA ASP A 76 119.30 58.54 -79.59
C ASP A 76 119.19 57.96 -78.17
N LEU A 77 120.28 58.11 -77.41
CA LEU A 77 120.41 57.66 -76.02
C LEU A 77 120.00 58.74 -74.99
N SER A 78 119.21 59.75 -75.39
CA SER A 78 118.72 60.76 -74.44
C SER A 78 117.84 60.14 -73.34
N VAL A 79 118.08 60.58 -72.11
CA VAL A 79 117.30 60.19 -70.91
C VAL A 79 115.94 60.88 -70.97
N PRO A 80 114.81 60.19 -70.70
CA PRO A 80 113.51 60.82 -70.58
C PRO A 80 113.46 61.97 -69.55
N PRO A 81 112.75 63.08 -69.84
CA PRO A 81 112.43 64.10 -68.84
C PRO A 81 111.39 63.58 -67.84
N ALA A 82 111.28 64.24 -66.69
CA ALA A 82 110.22 63.97 -65.72
C ALA A 82 108.82 64.19 -66.33
N PRO A 83 107.84 63.32 -66.02
CA PRO A 83 106.42 63.58 -66.29
C PRO A 83 105.92 64.83 -65.56
N THR A 84 104.88 65.47 -66.08
CA THR A 84 104.14 66.53 -65.38
C THR A 84 102.65 66.35 -65.61
N GLY A 85 101.82 67.28 -65.12
CA GLY A 85 100.36 67.13 -65.11
C GLY A 85 99.89 65.98 -64.23
N PHE A 86 100.78 65.44 -63.39
CA PHE A 86 100.49 64.24 -62.62
C PHE A 86 99.47 64.54 -61.52
N ALA A 87 98.32 63.88 -61.60
CA ALA A 87 97.25 63.98 -60.63
C ALA A 87 96.79 62.58 -60.20
N ALA A 88 96.50 62.44 -58.92
CA ALA A 88 95.86 61.28 -58.32
C ALA A 88 94.52 61.69 -57.71
N THR A 89 93.46 60.90 -57.84
CA THR A 89 92.13 61.25 -57.33
C THR A 89 91.34 60.01 -56.90
N GLY A 90 90.75 60.10 -55.71
CA GLY A 90 89.89 59.06 -55.14
C GLY A 90 88.57 58.89 -55.88
N SER A 91 88.08 57.65 -55.93
CA SER A 91 86.83 57.27 -56.60
C SER A 91 86.08 56.21 -55.80
N PHE A 92 84.83 55.95 -56.18
CA PHE A 92 84.00 54.91 -55.57
C PHE A 92 84.53 53.50 -55.87
N PHE A 93 84.01 52.49 -55.14
CA PHE A 93 84.35 51.06 -55.30
C PHE A 93 85.80 50.66 -54.98
N GLY A 94 86.55 51.49 -54.24
CA GLY A 94 87.94 51.23 -53.86
C GLY A 94 88.93 51.52 -55.00
N MET A 95 88.78 52.65 -55.68
CA MET A 95 89.63 53.02 -56.82
C MET A 95 90.31 54.38 -56.63
N VAL A 96 91.51 54.50 -57.21
CA VAL A 96 92.22 55.76 -57.41
C VAL A 96 92.53 55.89 -58.90
N HIS A 97 92.14 57.01 -59.49
CA HIS A 97 92.46 57.34 -60.88
C HIS A 97 93.69 58.25 -60.94
N LEU A 98 94.57 58.00 -61.91
CA LEU A 98 95.84 58.68 -62.11
C LEU A 98 95.93 59.21 -63.55
N SER A 99 96.49 60.40 -63.78
CA SER A 99 96.69 60.98 -65.11
C SER A 99 97.96 61.81 -65.20
N TRP A 100 98.53 62.00 -66.40
CA TRP A 100 99.71 62.85 -66.66
C TRP A 100 99.70 63.48 -68.06
N ASP A 101 100.58 64.45 -68.31
CA ASP A 101 100.72 65.12 -69.62
C ASP A 101 101.23 64.17 -70.73
N PRO A 102 100.83 64.37 -72.01
CA PRO A 102 101.30 63.53 -73.12
C PRO A 102 102.83 63.55 -73.31
N PRO A 103 103.53 62.41 -73.20
CA PRO A 103 105.01 62.38 -73.23
C PRO A 103 105.61 62.81 -74.58
N HIS A 104 104.91 62.51 -75.69
CA HIS A 104 105.40 62.71 -77.05
C HIS A 104 105.49 64.19 -77.48
N GLU A 105 104.82 65.10 -76.76
CA GLU A 105 104.96 66.55 -76.98
C GLU A 105 106.29 67.10 -76.45
N ARG A 106 106.90 66.41 -75.48
CA ARG A 106 108.13 66.85 -74.78
C ARG A 106 109.39 66.23 -75.34
N TYR A 107 109.36 64.96 -75.74
CA TYR A 107 110.52 64.23 -76.23
C TYR A 107 110.11 63.04 -77.11
N ARG A 108 111.04 62.57 -77.96
CA ARG A 108 110.70 61.72 -79.11
C ARG A 108 110.97 60.22 -78.93
N ASN A 109 111.78 59.81 -77.96
CA ASN A 109 112.16 58.41 -77.77
C ASN A 109 111.36 57.68 -76.67
N HIS A 110 110.15 58.14 -76.30
CA HIS A 110 109.28 57.51 -75.29
C HIS A 110 108.88 56.07 -75.65
N ALA A 111 108.77 55.20 -74.64
CA ALA A 111 108.23 53.84 -74.77
C ALA A 111 106.98 53.60 -73.90
N TYR A 112 107.06 53.89 -72.60
CA TYR A 112 105.95 53.80 -71.64
C TYR A 112 106.25 54.59 -70.36
N ALA A 113 105.20 54.86 -69.59
CA ALA A 113 105.24 55.32 -68.22
C ALA A 113 105.27 54.12 -67.25
N ASN A 114 106.05 54.22 -66.16
CA ASN A 114 105.99 53.30 -65.02
C ASN A 114 105.19 53.96 -63.89
N ILE A 115 104.22 53.25 -63.31
CA ILE A 115 103.37 53.76 -62.23
C ILE A 115 103.79 53.11 -60.91
N TYR A 116 104.07 53.93 -59.91
CA TYR A 116 104.53 53.50 -58.58
C TYR A 116 103.54 53.94 -57.48
N ARG A 117 103.40 53.11 -56.44
CA ARG A 117 102.58 53.38 -55.25
C ARG A 117 103.32 53.08 -53.95
N SER A 118 103.11 53.88 -52.91
CA SER A 118 103.54 53.59 -51.54
C SER A 118 102.46 54.01 -50.52
N GLU A 119 102.56 53.47 -49.31
CA GLU A 119 101.81 53.94 -48.13
C GLU A 119 102.53 55.11 -47.42
N THR A 120 103.79 55.35 -47.76
CA THR A 120 104.62 56.45 -47.22
C THR A 120 105.08 57.38 -48.33
N ASP A 121 105.20 58.68 -48.05
CA ASP A 121 105.70 59.67 -49.00
C ASP A 121 107.22 59.56 -49.22
N ASN A 122 107.65 58.52 -49.95
CA ASN A 122 109.03 58.23 -50.29
C ASN A 122 109.10 57.31 -51.52
N PHE A 123 109.56 57.85 -52.66
CA PHE A 123 109.68 57.10 -53.91
C PHE A 123 110.59 55.85 -53.79
N ALA A 124 111.60 55.85 -52.92
CA ALA A 124 112.47 54.69 -52.71
C ALA A 124 111.75 53.49 -52.04
N ASN A 125 110.60 53.75 -51.39
CA ASN A 125 109.71 52.73 -50.82
C ASN A 125 108.54 52.38 -51.77
N ALA A 126 108.48 52.96 -52.97
CA ALA A 126 107.33 52.81 -53.85
C ALA A 126 107.45 51.56 -54.73
N ALA A 127 106.41 50.72 -54.72
CA ALA A 127 106.34 49.53 -55.55
C ALA A 127 105.78 49.89 -56.93
N LEU A 128 106.35 49.31 -57.99
CA LEU A 128 105.79 49.38 -59.35
C LEU A 128 104.44 48.64 -59.37
N VAL A 129 103.35 49.38 -59.55
CA VAL A 129 101.97 48.83 -59.61
C VAL A 129 101.43 48.70 -61.03
N GLY A 130 102.06 49.36 -62.02
CA GLY A 130 101.63 49.28 -63.42
C GLY A 130 102.64 49.86 -64.41
N ARG A 131 102.39 49.61 -65.70
CA ARG A 131 103.05 50.25 -66.83
C ARG A 131 102.00 50.62 -67.88
N GLU A 132 102.11 51.80 -68.46
CA GLU A 132 101.11 52.33 -69.39
C GLU A 132 101.79 53.12 -70.52
N ALA A 133 101.35 52.94 -71.76
CA ALA A 133 101.84 53.69 -72.93
C ALA A 133 101.01 54.96 -73.20
N GLY A 134 99.83 55.06 -72.61
CA GLY A 134 98.96 56.23 -72.63
C GLY A 134 99.30 57.28 -71.54
N MET A 135 98.24 57.93 -71.05
CA MET A 135 98.31 59.12 -70.18
C MET A 135 97.40 59.04 -68.94
N PHE A 136 96.88 57.84 -68.65
CA PHE A 136 95.91 57.59 -67.59
C PHE A 136 96.00 56.16 -67.08
N TYR A 137 95.94 55.96 -65.77
CA TYR A 137 95.91 54.65 -65.11
C TYR A 137 94.82 54.62 -64.04
N SER A 138 94.26 53.45 -63.75
CA SER A 138 93.29 53.27 -62.66
C SER A 138 93.75 52.15 -61.75
N ASP A 139 94.15 52.50 -60.54
CA ASP A 139 94.56 51.55 -59.52
C ASP A 139 93.36 51.15 -58.66
N ARG A 140 93.29 49.86 -58.33
CA ARG A 140 92.27 49.30 -57.44
C ARG A 140 92.92 48.96 -56.10
N VAL A 141 93.01 49.96 -55.24
CA VAL A 141 93.45 49.81 -53.86
C VAL A 141 92.44 48.96 -53.08
N ARG A 142 92.97 47.98 -52.34
CA ARG A 142 92.23 46.78 -51.96
C ARG A 142 91.29 47.03 -50.77
N ASN A 143 90.08 46.49 -50.84
CA ASN A 143 88.96 46.87 -49.96
C ASN A 143 88.80 45.94 -48.73
N ASP A 144 89.90 45.52 -48.12
CA ASP A 144 89.93 44.55 -47.01
C ASP A 144 90.64 45.03 -45.72
N ILE A 145 90.86 46.35 -45.58
CA ILE A 145 91.34 46.98 -44.33
C ILE A 145 90.49 48.24 -44.01
N THR A 146 89.48 48.08 -43.16
CA THR A 146 88.78 49.17 -42.48
C THR A 146 89.39 49.40 -41.09
N SER A 147 89.62 50.65 -40.68
CA SER A 147 90.10 50.91 -39.31
C SER A 147 89.05 50.53 -38.26
N VAL A 148 89.49 49.90 -37.16
CA VAL A 148 88.62 49.54 -36.03
C VAL A 148 88.10 50.78 -35.29
N SER A 149 88.81 51.91 -35.37
CA SER A 149 88.40 53.18 -34.75
C SER A 149 87.59 54.10 -35.69
N ASP A 150 87.62 53.86 -37.00
CA ASP A 150 86.81 54.56 -38.00
C ASP A 150 86.55 53.63 -39.21
N PRO A 151 85.39 52.96 -39.27
CA PRO A 151 85.07 52.01 -40.32
C PRO A 151 84.70 52.67 -41.66
N LEU A 152 84.68 54.00 -41.75
CA LEU A 152 84.51 54.75 -43.01
C LEU A 152 85.85 55.25 -43.59
N SER A 153 86.94 55.22 -42.80
CA SER A 153 88.27 55.62 -43.26
C SER A 153 88.99 54.47 -43.96
N LEU A 154 89.08 54.57 -45.29
CA LEU A 154 89.90 53.71 -46.15
C LEU A 154 91.35 54.21 -46.20
N PRO A 155 92.38 53.36 -46.37
CA PRO A 155 93.76 53.82 -46.47
C PRO A 155 94.00 54.70 -47.71
N GLY A 156 94.76 55.77 -47.53
CA GLY A 156 95.26 56.63 -48.62
C GLY A 156 96.69 56.28 -49.00
N TYR A 157 97.05 56.53 -50.25
CA TYR A 157 98.31 56.11 -50.85
C TYR A 157 98.97 57.25 -51.63
N TYR A 158 100.31 57.23 -51.66
CA TYR A 158 101.14 58.14 -52.44
C TYR A 158 101.54 57.49 -53.77
N TYR A 159 101.49 58.27 -54.85
CA TYR A 159 101.79 57.80 -56.21
C TYR A 159 102.86 58.63 -56.90
N TRP A 160 103.62 57.96 -57.77
CA TRP A 160 104.59 58.59 -58.68
C TRP A 160 104.50 57.93 -60.06
N VAL A 161 104.96 58.67 -61.07
CA VAL A 161 105.16 58.16 -62.43
C VAL A 161 106.56 58.57 -62.91
N THR A 162 107.25 57.65 -63.59
CA THR A 162 108.46 57.93 -64.40
C THR A 162 108.15 57.67 -65.87
N PHE A 163 109.02 58.11 -66.78
CA PHE A 163 108.97 57.68 -68.19
C PHE A 163 110.20 56.85 -68.56
N SER A 164 110.01 55.82 -69.40
CA SER A 164 111.07 55.03 -70.02
C SER A 164 111.20 55.32 -71.51
N SER A 165 112.41 55.21 -72.07
CA SER A 165 112.69 55.35 -73.50
C SER A 165 112.69 54.03 -74.27
N THR A 166 112.68 54.11 -75.60
CA THR A 166 112.85 52.96 -76.52
C THR A 166 114.25 52.34 -76.47
N ALA A 167 115.23 53.04 -75.89
CA ALA A 167 116.53 52.50 -75.52
C ALA A 167 116.52 51.81 -74.13
N ASN A 168 115.35 51.67 -73.50
CA ASN A 168 115.12 51.16 -72.14
C ASN A 168 115.90 51.94 -71.07
N ILE A 169 116.02 53.26 -71.25
CA ILE A 169 116.56 54.20 -70.26
C ILE A 169 115.39 54.85 -69.53
N GLU A 170 115.38 54.76 -68.20
CA GLU A 170 114.35 55.35 -67.35
C GLU A 170 114.76 56.75 -66.87
N GLY A 171 113.81 57.69 -66.92
CA GLY A 171 113.97 59.05 -66.42
C GLY A 171 113.56 59.21 -64.96
N PRO A 172 113.74 60.40 -64.37
CA PRO A 172 113.32 60.69 -63.00
C PRO A 172 111.78 60.65 -62.85
N PRO A 173 111.28 60.49 -61.60
CA PRO A 173 109.86 60.60 -61.31
C PRO A 173 109.34 62.02 -61.55
N ASN A 174 108.01 62.15 -61.66
CA ASN A 174 107.29 63.41 -61.86
C ASN A 174 107.53 64.48 -60.78
N SER A 175 107.99 64.05 -59.60
CA SER A 175 108.19 64.84 -58.38
C SER A 175 109.04 64.00 -57.40
N PRO A 176 109.82 64.61 -56.49
CA PRO A 176 110.35 63.88 -55.32
C PRO A 176 109.20 63.38 -54.42
N ASP A 177 108.23 64.24 -54.15
CA ASP A 177 107.08 63.99 -53.27
C ASP A 177 105.92 63.39 -54.07
N GLY A 178 105.19 62.44 -53.49
CA GLY A 178 104.14 61.67 -54.16
C GLY A 178 102.77 62.34 -54.16
N ALA A 179 101.96 62.09 -55.19
CA ALA A 179 100.58 62.54 -55.19
C ALA A 179 99.73 61.63 -54.29
N PHE A 180 99.21 62.17 -53.18
CA PHE A 180 98.35 61.45 -52.24
C PHE A 180 96.90 61.33 -52.75
N ALA A 181 96.30 60.14 -52.65
CA ALA A 181 94.88 59.92 -52.90
C ALA A 181 94.28 58.78 -52.06
N GLN A 182 92.99 58.91 -51.71
CA GLN A 182 92.24 58.00 -50.86
C GLN A 182 90.87 57.67 -51.52
N PRO A 183 90.44 56.40 -51.59
CA PRO A 183 89.17 56.01 -52.24
C PRO A 183 87.93 56.34 -51.38
N LEU A 184 86.73 56.24 -51.98
CA LEU A 184 85.44 56.55 -51.33
C LEU A 184 84.65 55.28 -50.90
N PRO A 185 83.91 55.31 -49.76
CA PRO A 185 83.08 54.19 -49.28
C PRO A 185 81.88 53.81 -50.17
N ASP A 186 81.28 52.64 -49.90
CA ASP A 186 80.13 52.09 -50.64
C ASP A 186 78.77 52.29 -49.95
N GLY A 187 77.72 52.45 -50.76
CA GLY A 187 76.34 52.71 -50.30
C GLY A 187 75.66 51.53 -49.62
N SER A 188 76.09 50.28 -49.90
CA SER A 188 75.52 49.08 -49.25
C SER A 188 75.72 49.09 -47.73
N TYR A 189 76.83 49.67 -47.28
CA TYR A 189 77.19 49.78 -45.86
C TYR A 189 76.30 50.79 -45.10
N LEU A 190 75.94 51.89 -45.75
CA LEU A 190 75.06 52.92 -45.18
C LEU A 190 73.65 52.38 -44.90
N LEU A 191 73.13 51.52 -45.80
CA LEU A 191 71.82 50.87 -45.61
C LEU A 191 71.83 49.89 -44.44
N ALA A 192 72.97 49.22 -44.18
CA ALA A 192 73.11 48.31 -43.04
C ALA A 192 72.99 49.04 -41.70
N GLN A 193 73.62 50.22 -41.52
CA GLN A 193 73.47 50.99 -40.28
C GLN A 193 72.03 51.47 -40.04
N LEU A 194 71.32 51.91 -41.09
CA LEU A 194 69.92 52.34 -40.99
C LEU A 194 68.98 51.21 -40.55
N SER A 195 69.28 49.96 -40.91
CA SER A 195 68.44 48.79 -40.59
C SER A 195 68.33 48.49 -39.10
N GLY A 196 69.24 49.00 -38.26
CA GLY A 196 69.26 48.75 -36.80
C GLY A 196 68.99 49.96 -35.91
N THR A 197 68.75 51.16 -36.46
CA THR A 197 68.82 52.43 -35.70
C THR A 197 67.58 53.33 -35.82
N LEU A 198 66.47 52.85 -36.39
CA LEU A 198 65.20 53.58 -36.54
C LEU A 198 64.46 53.78 -35.20
N GLY A 199 64.93 54.73 -34.41
CA GLY A 199 64.29 55.19 -33.17
C GLY A 199 63.07 56.09 -33.40
N SER A 200 62.35 56.39 -32.31
CA SER A 200 61.06 57.11 -32.35
C SER A 200 61.12 58.49 -33.03
N SER A 201 62.26 59.18 -32.99
CA SER A 201 62.44 60.48 -33.69
C SER A 201 62.29 60.37 -35.21
N GLN A 202 62.67 59.24 -35.81
CA GLN A 202 62.69 59.01 -37.26
C GLN A 202 61.35 58.53 -37.84
N LEU A 203 60.38 58.16 -36.99
CA LEU A 203 59.03 57.80 -37.41
C LEU A 203 58.19 59.05 -37.71
N ASP A 204 57.30 58.98 -38.69
CA ASP A 204 56.31 60.05 -38.90
C ASP A 204 55.37 60.18 -37.68
N LYS A 205 54.85 61.39 -37.43
CA LYS A 205 53.87 61.64 -36.38
C LYS A 205 52.62 60.75 -36.51
N THR A 206 52.13 60.49 -37.71
CA THR A 206 50.95 59.63 -37.93
C THR A 206 51.21 58.17 -37.51
N LEU A 207 52.45 57.71 -37.60
CA LEU A 207 52.85 56.38 -37.13
C LEU A 207 53.03 56.36 -35.61
N ARG A 208 53.70 57.37 -35.03
CA ARG A 208 53.80 57.53 -33.55
C ARG A 208 52.42 57.59 -32.90
N ASP A 209 51.55 58.51 -33.32
CA ASP A 209 50.19 58.69 -32.80
C ASP A 209 49.27 57.45 -32.94
N ARG A 210 49.69 56.46 -33.75
CA ARG A 210 49.04 55.14 -33.89
C ARG A 210 49.69 54.08 -33.00
N ILE A 211 51.01 54.07 -32.87
CA ILE A 211 51.77 53.19 -31.97
C ILE A 211 51.40 53.50 -30.52
N ASP A 212 51.41 54.78 -30.13
CA ASP A 212 51.03 55.25 -28.79
C ASP A 212 49.61 54.80 -28.39
N LYS A 213 48.70 54.55 -29.36
CA LYS A 213 47.35 54.03 -29.09
C LYS A 213 47.28 52.51 -28.93
N ILE A 214 48.35 51.79 -29.23
CA ILE A 214 48.47 50.34 -29.05
C ILE A 214 49.07 50.03 -27.68
N ASP A 215 50.18 50.68 -27.30
CA ASP A 215 50.95 50.42 -26.08
C ASP A 215 50.77 51.48 -24.97
N GLY A 216 50.21 52.65 -25.29
CA GLY A 216 50.03 53.75 -24.34
C GLY A 216 49.05 53.45 -23.18
N PRO A 217 49.17 54.24 -22.09
CA PRO A 217 48.53 53.94 -20.80
C PRO A 217 47.01 54.04 -20.83
N THR A 218 46.37 53.55 -19.76
CA THR A 218 44.91 53.65 -19.51
C THR A 218 44.39 55.09 -19.44
N THR A 219 45.26 56.07 -19.25
CA THR A 219 44.97 57.51 -19.25
C THR A 219 44.92 58.13 -20.65
N LEU A 220 45.46 57.46 -21.68
CA LEU A 220 45.46 57.96 -23.06
C LEU A 220 44.15 57.61 -23.75
N ALA A 221 43.37 58.63 -24.13
CA ALA A 221 42.07 58.44 -24.78
C ALA A 221 42.18 57.64 -26.08
N GLY A 222 41.43 56.53 -26.16
CA GLY A 222 41.42 55.63 -27.31
C GLY A 222 42.57 54.62 -27.35
N SER A 223 43.45 54.55 -26.35
CA SER A 223 44.45 53.48 -26.27
C SER A 223 43.79 52.12 -26.05
N VAL A 224 44.46 51.04 -26.45
CA VAL A 224 44.00 49.66 -26.19
C VAL A 224 43.79 49.44 -24.68
N ALA A 225 44.72 49.90 -23.84
CA ALA A 225 44.62 49.80 -22.39
C ALA A 225 43.40 50.57 -21.83
N GLN A 226 43.17 51.81 -22.30
CA GLN A 226 42.04 52.64 -21.89
C GLN A 226 40.70 51.99 -22.29
N ARG A 227 40.62 51.43 -23.49
CA ARG A 227 39.43 50.72 -23.99
C ARG A 227 39.14 49.44 -23.22
N ILE A 228 40.16 48.64 -22.88
CA ILE A 228 40.00 47.42 -22.05
C ILE A 228 39.53 47.79 -20.62
N SER A 229 40.06 48.88 -20.05
CA SER A 229 39.64 49.38 -18.74
C SER A 229 38.17 49.85 -18.77
N ALA A 230 37.75 50.58 -19.80
CA ALA A 230 36.37 51.01 -19.97
C ALA A 230 35.39 49.84 -20.18
N GLU A 231 35.76 48.85 -21.00
CA GLU A 231 34.95 47.64 -21.25
C GLU A 231 34.82 46.76 -20.00
N SER A 232 35.89 46.60 -19.21
CA SER A 232 35.82 45.82 -17.98
C SER A 232 34.96 46.51 -16.91
N ALA A 233 35.04 47.84 -16.78
CA ALA A 233 34.14 48.62 -15.92
C ALA A 233 32.67 48.55 -16.38
N ALA A 234 32.41 48.64 -17.69
CA ALA A 234 31.06 48.52 -18.26
C ALA A 234 30.46 47.12 -18.02
N ARG A 235 31.24 46.05 -18.19
CA ARG A 235 30.81 44.68 -17.87
C ARG A 235 30.56 44.46 -16.39
N ALA A 236 31.41 45.02 -15.52
CA ALA A 236 31.20 44.96 -14.07
C ALA A 236 29.91 45.66 -13.65
N ALA A 237 29.62 46.85 -14.20
CA ALA A 237 28.38 47.57 -13.96
C ALA A 237 27.15 46.81 -14.47
N ALA A 238 27.21 46.26 -15.70
CA ALA A 238 26.12 45.46 -16.26
C ALA A 238 25.83 44.19 -15.43
N LEU A 239 26.87 43.48 -14.98
CA LEU A 239 26.74 42.29 -14.12
C LEU A 239 26.18 42.65 -12.74
N ALA A 240 26.58 43.79 -12.15
CA ALA A 240 26.02 44.29 -10.90
C ALA A 240 24.52 44.63 -11.04
N SER A 241 24.12 45.28 -12.14
CA SER A 241 22.71 45.54 -12.46
C SER A 241 21.92 44.25 -12.66
N GLN A 242 22.47 43.27 -13.38
CA GLN A 242 21.84 41.95 -13.57
C GLN A 242 21.64 41.21 -12.25
N ASN A 243 22.67 41.17 -11.39
CA ASN A 243 22.60 40.52 -10.08
C ASN A 243 21.57 41.21 -9.16
N SER A 244 21.47 42.54 -9.21
CA SER A 244 20.47 43.31 -8.47
C SER A 244 19.04 42.99 -8.95
N ALA A 245 18.81 43.00 -10.27
CA ALA A 245 17.51 42.66 -10.86
C ALA A 245 17.09 41.20 -10.58
N LEU A 246 18.03 40.26 -10.67
CA LEU A 246 17.79 38.86 -10.33
C LEU A 246 17.45 38.68 -8.84
N SER A 247 18.17 39.37 -7.94
CA SER A 247 17.90 39.34 -6.49
C SER A 247 16.52 39.92 -6.16
N ALA A 248 16.13 41.01 -6.80
CA ALA A 248 14.80 41.60 -6.66
C ALA A 248 13.68 40.68 -7.19
N SER A 249 13.91 40.01 -8.33
CA SER A 249 12.96 39.03 -8.90
C SER A 249 12.78 37.82 -7.98
N ILE A 250 13.88 37.28 -7.42
CA ILE A 250 13.84 36.16 -6.46
C ILE A 250 13.10 36.57 -5.17
N ALA A 251 13.31 37.79 -4.67
CA ALA A 251 12.60 38.31 -3.51
C ALA A 251 11.09 38.44 -3.78
N ALA A 252 10.70 39.02 -4.92
CA ALA A 252 9.30 39.17 -5.30
C ALA A 252 8.58 37.82 -5.46
N GLU A 253 9.21 36.84 -6.12
CA GLU A 253 8.69 35.47 -6.26
C GLU A 253 8.56 34.76 -4.91
N ARG A 254 9.55 34.91 -4.02
CA ARG A 254 9.48 34.39 -2.64
C ARG A 254 8.28 34.99 -1.89
N ASP A 255 8.12 36.31 -1.95
CA ASP A 255 7.10 37.02 -1.18
C ASP A 255 5.69 36.76 -1.73
N ALA A 256 5.55 36.61 -3.05
CA ALA A 256 4.32 36.14 -3.68
C ALA A 256 3.95 34.70 -3.26
N ARG A 257 4.93 33.79 -3.18
CA ARG A 257 4.71 32.42 -2.67
C ARG A 257 4.30 32.42 -1.20
N ILE A 258 4.91 33.26 -0.36
CA ILE A 258 4.53 33.41 1.05
C ILE A 258 3.09 33.92 1.17
N ALA A 259 2.70 34.94 0.40
CA ALA A 259 1.34 35.46 0.39
C ALA A 259 0.31 34.41 -0.09
N GLY A 260 0.64 33.63 -1.11
CA GLY A 260 -0.19 32.53 -1.61
C GLY A 260 -0.36 31.39 -0.58
N LEU A 261 0.72 31.00 0.10
CA LEU A 261 0.69 30.02 1.19
C LEU A 261 -0.16 30.50 2.36
N ALA A 262 0.04 31.73 2.84
CA ALA A 262 -0.77 32.32 3.90
C ALA A 262 -2.26 32.39 3.53
N SER A 263 -2.58 32.71 2.27
CA SER A 263 -3.96 32.72 1.77
C SER A 263 -4.58 31.32 1.73
N ALA A 264 -3.81 30.30 1.30
CA ALA A 264 -4.25 28.91 1.31
C ALA A 264 -4.44 28.35 2.72
N GLN A 265 -3.58 28.73 3.68
CA GLN A 265 -3.75 28.42 5.09
C GLN A 265 -5.02 29.05 5.64
N GLY A 266 -5.21 30.36 5.47
CA GLY A 266 -6.42 31.06 5.94
C GLY A 266 -7.73 30.48 5.38
N TYR A 267 -7.75 30.08 4.11
CA TYR A 267 -8.90 29.36 3.53
C TYR A 267 -9.13 27.99 4.18
N THR A 268 -8.04 27.25 4.44
CA THR A 268 -8.08 25.92 5.08
C THR A 268 -8.56 26.03 6.53
N ASP A 269 -8.03 26.98 7.30
CA ASP A 269 -8.40 27.23 8.70
C ASP A 269 -9.85 27.70 8.81
N ALA A 270 -10.31 28.56 7.89
CA ALA A 270 -11.72 28.96 7.82
C ALA A 270 -12.65 27.77 7.51
N LYS A 271 -12.24 26.85 6.62
CA LYS A 271 -13.00 25.62 6.32
C LYS A 271 -13.01 24.63 7.48
N ILE A 272 -11.88 24.45 8.17
CA ILE A 272 -11.79 23.62 9.39
C ILE A 272 -12.68 24.21 10.49
N THR A 273 -12.65 25.53 10.69
CA THR A 273 -13.47 26.22 11.70
C THR A 273 -14.97 26.06 11.40
N ALA A 274 -15.40 26.28 10.15
CA ALA A 274 -16.80 26.09 9.75
C ALA A 274 -17.29 24.64 9.93
N GLU A 275 -16.45 23.66 9.59
CA GLU A 275 -16.74 22.23 9.81
C GLU A 275 -16.82 21.87 11.30
N GLN A 276 -15.96 22.47 12.14
CA GLN A 276 -16.01 22.29 13.60
C GLN A 276 -17.28 22.90 14.21
N THR A 277 -17.68 24.10 13.80
CA THR A 277 -18.94 24.73 14.22
C THR A 277 -20.14 23.88 13.79
N ALA A 278 -20.23 23.49 12.51
CA ALA A 278 -21.34 22.67 12.02
C ALA A 278 -21.46 21.31 12.74
N ARG A 279 -20.33 20.69 13.14
CA ARG A 279 -20.33 19.49 13.98
C ARG A 279 -20.77 19.77 15.41
N ALA A 280 -20.34 20.87 16.02
CA ALA A 280 -20.77 21.27 17.35
C ALA A 280 -22.28 21.55 17.41
N ASP A 281 -22.81 22.28 16.42
CA ASP A 281 -24.24 22.55 16.27
C ASP A 281 -25.03 21.24 16.07
N GLY A 282 -24.52 20.33 15.23
CA GLY A 282 -25.10 19.01 15.02
C GLY A 282 -25.12 18.12 16.27
N PHE A 283 -24.05 18.13 17.07
CA PHE A 283 -24.02 17.43 18.36
C PHE A 283 -24.95 18.06 19.40
N SER A 284 -25.08 19.39 19.40
CA SER A 284 -26.03 20.12 20.25
C SER A 284 -27.48 19.73 19.91
N ALA A 285 -27.84 19.75 18.63
CA ALA A 285 -29.16 19.32 18.16
C ALA A 285 -29.46 17.84 18.48
N LEU A 286 -28.46 16.96 18.35
CA LEU A 286 -28.59 15.55 18.73
C LEU A 286 -28.79 15.38 20.25
N ALA A 287 -28.08 16.15 21.08
CA ALA A 287 -28.26 16.13 22.53
C ALA A 287 -29.69 16.54 22.92
N THR A 288 -30.24 17.61 22.31
CA THR A 288 -31.63 18.02 22.51
C THR A 288 -32.63 16.97 22.03
N GLN A 289 -32.35 16.24 20.94
CA GLN A 289 -33.20 15.12 20.50
C GLN A 289 -33.17 13.95 21.50
N ILE A 290 -32.01 13.63 22.07
CA ILE A 290 -31.88 12.59 23.11
C ILE A 290 -32.68 13.00 24.36
N GLU A 291 -32.50 14.23 24.85
CA GLU A 291 -33.23 14.76 26.01
C GLU A 291 -34.76 14.75 25.81
N GLN A 292 -35.24 15.06 24.60
CA GLN A 292 -36.66 14.96 24.23
C GLN A 292 -37.16 13.50 24.22
N ILE A 293 -36.35 12.55 23.73
CA ILE A 293 -36.68 11.12 23.73
C ILE A 293 -36.71 10.57 25.16
N GLU A 294 -35.75 10.93 26.00
CA GLU A 294 -35.70 10.54 27.42
C GLU A 294 -36.90 11.10 28.20
N ALA A 295 -37.26 12.37 27.98
CA ALA A 295 -38.44 12.98 28.58
C ALA A 295 -39.76 12.32 28.11
N GLY A 296 -39.89 12.02 26.81
CA GLY A 296 -41.06 11.34 26.26
C GLY A 296 -41.24 9.93 26.81
N LEU A 297 -40.18 9.12 26.78
CA LEU A 297 -40.19 7.76 27.35
C LEU A 297 -40.47 7.79 28.87
N GLY A 298 -39.88 8.73 29.60
CA GLY A 298 -40.14 8.91 31.03
C GLY A 298 -41.61 9.23 31.34
N GLY A 299 -42.24 10.09 30.53
CA GLY A 299 -43.67 10.38 30.61
C GLY A 299 -44.53 9.14 30.32
N ASP A 300 -44.34 8.52 29.15
CA ASP A 300 -45.18 7.41 28.70
C ASP A 300 -45.06 6.16 29.59
N TYR A 301 -43.85 5.81 30.07
CA TYR A 301 -43.69 4.70 31.01
C TYR A 301 -44.31 4.98 32.38
N THR A 302 -44.19 6.20 32.92
CA THR A 302 -44.77 6.51 34.24
C THR A 302 -46.30 6.56 34.19
N VAL A 303 -46.89 7.10 33.13
CA VAL A 303 -48.34 7.08 32.87
C VAL A 303 -48.84 5.66 32.61
N GLY A 304 -48.18 4.90 31.73
CA GLY A 304 -48.55 3.52 31.42
C GLY A 304 -48.51 2.60 32.65
N MET A 305 -47.46 2.71 33.48
CA MET A 305 -47.37 1.98 34.75
C MET A 305 -48.41 2.44 35.79
N ALA A 306 -48.94 3.65 35.72
CA ALA A 306 -50.03 4.09 36.59
C ALA A 306 -51.38 3.51 36.13
N ILE A 307 -51.66 3.53 34.83
CA ILE A 307 -52.88 2.95 34.22
C ILE A 307 -52.95 1.44 34.48
N GLU A 308 -51.87 0.70 34.22
CA GLU A 308 -51.79 -0.76 34.47
C GLU A 308 -52.01 -1.09 35.96
N ARG A 309 -51.46 -0.29 36.88
CA ARG A 309 -51.69 -0.48 38.32
C ARG A 309 -53.14 -0.20 38.72
N GLN A 310 -53.76 0.85 38.18
CA GLN A 310 -55.17 1.14 38.46
C GLN A 310 -56.08 0.04 37.91
N ALA A 311 -55.86 -0.41 36.66
CA ALA A 311 -56.63 -1.49 36.06
C ALA A 311 -56.57 -2.81 36.87
N ARG A 312 -55.43 -3.12 37.49
CA ARG A 312 -55.32 -4.25 38.44
C ARG A 312 -56.07 -4.00 39.73
N ILE A 313 -55.96 -2.81 40.34
CA ILE A 313 -56.70 -2.46 41.57
C ILE A 313 -58.22 -2.55 41.34
N ASP A 314 -58.71 -2.07 40.20
CA ASP A 314 -60.12 -2.13 39.82
C ASP A 314 -60.57 -3.59 39.60
N GLY A 315 -59.73 -4.41 38.95
CA GLY A 315 -59.96 -5.85 38.74
C GLY A 315 -59.97 -6.65 40.03
N ASP A 316 -59.01 -6.41 40.93
CA ASP A 316 -58.93 -7.03 42.25
C ASP A 316 -60.12 -6.62 43.12
N GLY A 317 -60.59 -5.37 43.01
CA GLY A 317 -61.81 -4.88 43.66
C GLY A 317 -63.09 -5.57 43.15
N ALA A 318 -63.19 -5.79 41.83
CA ALA A 318 -64.29 -6.54 41.24
C ALA A 318 -64.27 -8.03 41.63
N LEU A 319 -63.08 -8.64 41.71
CA LEU A 319 -62.89 -10.01 42.18
C LEU A 319 -63.25 -10.14 43.68
N ALA A 320 -62.79 -9.23 44.53
CA ALA A 320 -63.13 -9.20 45.96
C ALA A 320 -64.64 -9.04 46.19
N SER A 321 -65.30 -8.19 45.39
CA SER A 321 -66.76 -8.04 45.40
C SER A 321 -67.47 -9.35 45.03
N SER A 322 -66.99 -10.02 43.97
CA SER A 322 -67.53 -11.32 43.52
C SER A 322 -67.37 -12.42 44.57
N ILE A 323 -66.22 -12.45 45.26
CA ILE A 323 -65.95 -13.37 46.38
C ILE A 323 -66.88 -13.07 47.57
N ALA A 324 -67.14 -11.80 47.88
CA ALA A 324 -68.07 -11.42 48.94
C ALA A 324 -69.51 -11.87 48.62
N THR A 325 -69.99 -11.69 47.39
CA THR A 325 -71.30 -12.20 46.93
C THR A 325 -71.39 -13.72 47.03
N LEU A 326 -70.36 -14.44 46.55
CA LEU A 326 -70.32 -15.91 46.64
C LEU A 326 -70.29 -16.41 48.09
N THR A 327 -69.58 -15.71 48.98
CA THR A 327 -69.52 -16.01 50.41
C THR A 327 -70.89 -15.84 51.08
N SER A 328 -71.60 -14.76 50.76
CA SER A 328 -72.97 -14.52 51.25
C SER A 328 -73.95 -15.58 50.74
N TYR A 329 -73.86 -15.97 49.47
CA TYR A 329 -74.67 -17.06 48.91
C TYR A 329 -74.39 -18.40 49.60
N ALA A 330 -73.13 -18.75 49.83
CA ALA A 330 -72.74 -19.98 50.53
C ALA A 330 -73.23 -20.00 52.00
N GLN A 331 -73.23 -18.84 52.68
CA GLN A 331 -73.82 -18.71 54.02
C GLN A 331 -75.34 -18.88 54.01
N GLY A 332 -76.03 -18.35 52.99
CA GLY A 332 -77.46 -18.58 52.78
C GLY A 332 -77.79 -20.06 52.60
N VAL A 333 -77.13 -20.74 51.66
CA VAL A 333 -77.30 -22.18 51.41
C VAL A 333 -77.00 -23.01 52.67
N ALA A 334 -76.00 -22.63 53.48
CA ALA A 334 -75.72 -23.32 54.74
C ALA A 334 -76.86 -23.14 55.76
N ALA A 335 -77.47 -21.97 55.86
CA ALA A 335 -78.63 -21.71 56.71
C ALA A 335 -79.89 -22.47 56.22
N ASP A 336 -80.14 -22.48 54.91
CA ASP A 336 -81.25 -23.22 54.29
C ASP A 336 -81.12 -24.74 54.54
N VAL A 337 -79.92 -25.30 54.41
CA VAL A 337 -79.65 -26.72 54.71
C VAL A 337 -79.86 -27.04 56.19
N VAL A 338 -79.46 -26.17 57.12
CA VAL A 338 -79.72 -26.35 58.56
C VAL A 338 -81.22 -26.26 58.87
N SER A 339 -81.95 -25.36 58.20
CA SER A 339 -83.41 -25.22 58.33
C SER A 339 -84.15 -26.48 57.84
N GLU A 340 -83.78 -27.00 56.67
CA GLU A 340 -84.32 -28.26 56.11
C GLU A 340 -83.96 -29.48 56.99
N GLN A 341 -82.75 -29.53 57.55
CA GLN A 341 -82.37 -30.59 58.50
C GLN A 341 -83.21 -30.53 59.76
N GLN A 342 -83.44 -29.35 60.34
CA GLN A 342 -84.29 -29.19 61.51
C GLN A 342 -85.76 -29.52 61.21
N ALA A 343 -86.27 -29.13 60.04
CA ALA A 343 -87.62 -29.47 59.59
C ALA A 343 -87.81 -30.99 59.41
N ARG A 344 -86.81 -31.69 58.86
CA ARG A 344 -86.79 -33.15 58.75
C ARG A 344 -86.76 -33.83 60.11
N VAL A 345 -85.88 -33.42 61.02
CA VAL A 345 -85.82 -33.98 62.38
C VAL A 345 -87.19 -33.87 63.06
N SER A 346 -87.84 -32.72 63.03
CA SER A 346 -89.16 -32.56 63.65
C SER A 346 -90.30 -33.29 62.93
N ALA A 347 -90.17 -33.58 61.62
CA ALA A 347 -91.09 -34.45 60.90
C ALA A 347 -90.87 -35.94 61.24
N ASP A 348 -89.61 -36.37 61.38
CA ASP A 348 -89.24 -37.73 61.79
C ASP A 348 -89.61 -37.99 63.26
N GLU A 349 -89.48 -36.99 64.15
CA GLU A 349 -89.96 -37.02 65.54
C GLU A 349 -91.50 -37.17 65.60
N ALA A 350 -92.24 -36.42 64.78
CA ALA A 350 -93.70 -36.55 64.68
C ALA A 350 -94.10 -37.94 64.15
N LEU A 351 -93.46 -38.43 63.09
CA LEU A 351 -93.71 -39.77 62.55
C LEU A 351 -93.38 -40.88 63.56
N ALA A 352 -92.31 -40.73 64.34
CA ALA A 352 -91.97 -41.67 65.42
C ALA A 352 -93.02 -41.65 66.55
N SER A 353 -93.60 -40.49 66.86
CA SER A 353 -94.73 -40.36 67.79
C SER A 353 -95.99 -41.06 67.25
N ASP A 354 -96.36 -40.83 65.99
CA ASP A 354 -97.53 -41.45 65.36
C ASP A 354 -97.39 -42.97 65.27
N VAL A 355 -96.22 -43.49 64.91
CA VAL A 355 -95.91 -44.93 64.92
C VAL A 355 -95.98 -45.52 66.33
N SER A 356 -95.52 -44.77 67.34
CA SER A 356 -95.59 -45.21 68.75
C SER A 356 -97.04 -45.24 69.25
N ALA A 357 -97.86 -44.27 68.88
CA ALA A 357 -99.29 -44.22 69.21
C ALA A 357 -100.05 -45.40 68.56
N LEU A 358 -99.80 -45.65 67.27
CA LEU A 358 -100.38 -46.78 66.54
C LEU A 358 -99.97 -48.14 67.13
N TYR A 359 -98.73 -48.26 67.64
CA TYR A 359 -98.27 -49.47 68.33
C TYR A 359 -99.04 -49.71 69.65
N VAL A 360 -99.34 -48.64 70.40
CA VAL A 360 -100.19 -48.74 71.60
C VAL A 360 -101.63 -49.09 71.24
N GLU A 361 -102.25 -48.39 70.28
CA GLU A 361 -103.65 -48.64 69.85
C GLU A 361 -103.83 -50.07 69.34
N THR A 362 -102.89 -50.57 68.52
CA THR A 362 -102.95 -51.96 68.03
C THR A 362 -102.74 -52.99 69.14
N GLY A 363 -101.96 -52.68 70.17
CA GLY A 363 -101.83 -53.50 71.39
C GLY A 363 -103.12 -53.53 72.23
N GLU A 364 -103.76 -52.38 72.42
CA GLU A 364 -105.05 -52.27 73.13
C GLU A 364 -106.18 -52.98 72.36
N LEU A 365 -106.18 -52.89 71.02
CA LEU A 365 -107.11 -53.60 70.15
C LEU A 365 -106.89 -55.13 70.22
N GLN A 366 -105.65 -55.61 70.18
CA GLN A 366 -105.34 -57.03 70.38
C GLN A 366 -105.80 -57.54 71.75
N SER A 367 -105.57 -56.78 72.81
CA SER A 367 -106.03 -57.08 74.16
C SER A 367 -107.57 -57.16 74.23
N SER A 368 -108.26 -56.18 73.63
CA SER A 368 -109.72 -56.11 73.58
C SER A 368 -110.34 -57.29 72.81
N ILE A 369 -109.74 -57.66 71.67
CA ILE A 369 -110.14 -58.84 70.88
C ILE A 369 -109.93 -60.13 71.68
N TYR A 370 -108.85 -60.25 72.44
CA TYR A 370 -108.59 -61.41 73.29
C TYR A 370 -109.62 -61.52 74.43
N VAL A 371 -109.99 -60.41 75.07
CA VAL A 371 -111.04 -60.39 76.11
C VAL A 371 -112.41 -60.76 75.53
N GLU A 372 -112.80 -60.19 74.38
CA GLU A 372 -114.04 -60.55 73.67
C GLU A 372 -114.08 -62.03 73.26
N ALA A 373 -112.96 -62.59 72.79
CA ALA A 373 -112.87 -64.02 72.47
C ALA A 373 -113.10 -64.91 73.71
N GLN A 374 -112.50 -64.57 74.85
CA GLN A 374 -112.72 -65.29 76.11
C GLN A 374 -114.16 -65.12 76.64
N ALA A 375 -114.76 -63.94 76.46
CA ALA A 375 -116.16 -63.70 76.79
C ALA A 375 -117.11 -64.57 75.94
N ARG A 376 -116.85 -64.71 74.64
CA ARG A 376 -117.61 -65.62 73.76
C ARG A 376 -117.45 -67.09 74.14
N ILE A 377 -116.22 -67.56 74.36
CA ILE A 377 -115.96 -68.94 74.81
C ILE A 377 -116.72 -69.26 76.11
N SER A 378 -116.77 -68.29 77.03
CA SER A 378 -117.53 -68.41 78.28
C SER A 378 -119.05 -68.43 78.04
N GLY A 379 -119.55 -67.59 77.14
CA GLY A 379 -120.96 -67.53 76.74
C GLY A 379 -121.44 -68.79 76.01
N ASP A 380 -120.65 -69.30 75.07
CA ASP A 380 -120.93 -70.55 74.34
C ASP A 380 -120.91 -71.76 75.28
N SER A 381 -120.00 -71.77 76.27
CA SER A 381 -119.97 -72.79 77.33
C SER A 381 -121.22 -72.73 78.21
N ALA A 382 -121.67 -71.52 78.58
CA ALA A 382 -122.91 -71.33 79.33
C ALA A 382 -124.16 -71.72 78.52
N LEU A 383 -124.19 -71.41 77.21
CA LEU A 383 -125.27 -71.82 76.29
C LEU A 383 -125.32 -73.34 76.14
N SER A 384 -124.18 -74.01 76.03
CA SER A 384 -124.08 -75.49 76.03
C SER A 384 -124.61 -76.09 77.34
N ALA A 385 -124.26 -75.50 78.49
CA ALA A 385 -124.80 -75.94 79.78
C ALA A 385 -126.33 -75.74 79.87
N VAL A 386 -126.86 -74.62 79.38
CA VAL A 386 -128.31 -74.38 79.31
C VAL A 386 -129.00 -75.38 78.37
N GLN A 387 -128.41 -75.71 77.22
CA GLN A 387 -128.92 -76.74 76.31
C GLN A 387 -128.95 -78.13 76.96
N GLN A 388 -127.93 -78.49 77.74
CA GLN A 388 -127.91 -79.74 78.51
C GLN A 388 -128.99 -79.76 79.60
N VAL A 389 -129.20 -78.66 80.32
CA VAL A 389 -130.28 -78.52 81.31
C VAL A 389 -131.66 -78.63 80.66
N ILE A 390 -131.88 -78.01 79.49
CA ILE A 390 -133.13 -78.14 78.72
C ILE A 390 -133.34 -79.59 78.26
N ALA A 391 -132.30 -80.26 77.75
CA ALA A 391 -132.38 -81.67 77.37
C ALA A 391 -132.73 -82.58 78.57
N ALA A 392 -132.11 -82.34 79.73
CA ALA A 392 -132.42 -83.05 80.97
C ALA A 392 -133.86 -82.77 81.46
N ALA A 393 -134.32 -81.51 81.40
CA ALA A 393 -135.69 -81.14 81.76
C ALA A 393 -136.73 -81.81 80.84
N ASN A 394 -136.47 -81.87 79.53
CA ASN A 394 -137.32 -82.57 78.57
C ASN A 394 -137.35 -84.10 78.81
N ALA A 395 -136.21 -84.70 79.19
CA ALA A 395 -136.14 -86.11 79.55
C ALA A 395 -136.91 -86.40 80.86
N VAL A 396 -136.78 -85.54 81.87
CA VAL A 396 -137.54 -85.65 83.13
C VAL A 396 -139.04 -85.45 82.90
N GLY A 397 -139.45 -84.48 82.08
CA GLY A 397 -140.85 -84.28 81.69
C GLY A 397 -141.43 -85.48 80.95
N SER A 398 -140.67 -86.08 80.04
CA SER A 398 -141.05 -87.32 79.33
C SER A 398 -141.20 -88.51 80.29
N ALA A 399 -140.29 -88.66 81.26
CA ALA A 399 -140.35 -89.69 82.29
C ALA A 399 -141.55 -89.48 83.24
N ALA A 400 -141.82 -88.24 83.66
CA ALA A 400 -142.97 -87.90 84.49
C ALA A 400 -144.31 -88.16 83.78
N HIS A 401 -144.40 -87.84 82.48
CA HIS A 401 -145.56 -88.19 81.65
C HIS A 401 -145.75 -89.71 81.57
N LYS A 402 -144.67 -90.48 81.37
CA LYS A 402 -144.72 -91.95 81.37
C LYS A 402 -145.23 -92.49 82.71
N VAL A 403 -144.66 -92.05 83.83
CA VAL A 403 -145.09 -92.48 85.18
C VAL A 403 -146.54 -92.10 85.45
N SER A 404 -146.99 -90.90 85.08
CA SER A 404 -148.39 -90.50 85.23
C SER A 404 -149.34 -91.38 84.42
N SER A 405 -148.94 -91.79 83.20
CA SER A 405 -149.72 -92.73 82.39
C SER A 405 -149.76 -94.13 83.00
N GLU A 406 -148.66 -94.61 83.58
CA GLU A 406 -148.60 -95.92 84.24
C GLU A 406 -149.43 -95.95 85.54
N VAL A 407 -149.45 -94.86 86.31
CA VAL A 407 -150.33 -94.71 87.49
C VAL A 407 -151.80 -94.70 87.08
N PHE A 408 -152.19 -93.91 86.07
CA PHE A 408 -153.59 -93.90 85.60
C PHE A 408 -154.04 -95.24 85.00
N ILE A 409 -153.15 -96.03 84.41
CA ILE A 409 -153.49 -97.40 83.99
C ILE A 409 -153.71 -98.28 85.22
N SER A 410 -152.78 -98.26 86.18
CA SER A 410 -152.83 -99.06 87.41
C SER A 410 -154.07 -98.79 88.27
N GLU A 411 -154.45 -97.51 88.47
CA GLU A 411 -155.68 -97.16 89.21
C GLU A 411 -156.96 -97.65 88.49
N ASN A 412 -156.98 -97.63 87.16
CA ASN A 412 -158.10 -98.15 86.38
C ASN A 412 -158.16 -99.69 86.39
N GLU A 413 -157.01 -100.38 86.34
CA GLU A 413 -156.95 -101.85 86.52
C GLU A 413 -157.41 -102.26 87.93
N ALA A 414 -157.00 -101.52 88.97
CA ALA A 414 -157.45 -101.75 90.35
C ALA A 414 -158.96 -101.52 90.50
N MET A 415 -159.51 -100.45 89.90
CA MET A 415 -160.95 -100.18 89.93
C MET A 415 -161.77 -101.20 89.13
N ALA A 416 -161.26 -101.66 87.97
CA ALA A 416 -161.88 -102.74 87.20
C ALA A 416 -161.86 -104.07 87.96
N THR A 417 -160.74 -104.41 88.61
CA THR A 417 -160.61 -105.61 89.46
C THR A 417 -161.63 -105.55 90.60
N ARG A 418 -161.79 -104.39 91.25
CA ARG A 418 -162.74 -104.21 92.35
C ARG A 418 -164.22 -104.34 91.92
N ILE A 419 -164.52 -104.08 90.65
CA ILE A 419 -165.85 -104.28 90.05
C ILE A 419 -166.10 -105.76 89.77
N GLU A 420 -165.12 -106.50 89.23
CA GLU A 420 -165.29 -107.94 88.98
C GLU A 420 -165.21 -108.79 90.26
N GLU A 421 -164.48 -108.38 91.32
CA GLU A 421 -164.54 -109.03 92.65
C GLU A 421 -165.99 -109.09 93.18
N LEU A 422 -166.70 -107.95 93.13
CA LEU A 422 -168.11 -107.82 93.49
C LEU A 422 -169.07 -108.61 92.57
N ARG A 423 -168.58 -109.07 91.42
CA ARG A 423 -169.35 -109.84 90.43
C ARG A 423 -169.08 -111.34 90.53
N VAL A 424 -167.86 -111.73 90.91
CA VAL A 424 -167.45 -113.12 91.15
C VAL A 424 -168.00 -113.64 92.48
N GLU A 425 -168.13 -112.82 93.52
CA GLU A 425 -168.83 -113.19 94.77
C GLU A 425 -170.30 -113.63 94.52
N ILE A 426 -170.92 -113.13 93.44
CA ILE A 426 -172.24 -113.54 92.97
C ILE A 426 -172.16 -114.79 92.05
N GLY A 427 -171.08 -114.95 91.27
CA GLY A 427 -170.94 -115.98 90.23
C GLY A 427 -170.38 -117.34 90.68
N ASP A 428 -169.44 -117.37 91.62
CA ASP A 428 -168.82 -118.64 92.07
C ASP A 428 -169.76 -119.51 92.91
N THR A 429 -170.86 -118.93 93.40
CA THR A 429 -172.02 -119.68 93.94
C THR A 429 -172.71 -120.56 92.88
N GLU A 430 -172.45 -120.34 91.58
CA GLU A 430 -173.06 -121.06 90.46
C GLU A 430 -172.07 -121.90 89.63
N ALA A 431 -170.80 -121.50 89.54
CA ALA A 431 -169.95 -121.81 88.38
C ALA A 431 -169.08 -123.08 88.46
N ALA A 432 -168.77 -123.61 89.66
CA ALA A 432 -167.90 -124.79 89.85
C ALA A 432 -168.45 -126.11 89.26
N ILE A 433 -169.60 -126.08 88.60
CA ILE A 433 -170.36 -127.21 88.04
C ILE A 433 -169.99 -127.51 86.57
N ARG A 434 -169.06 -126.75 85.92
CA ARG A 434 -169.17 -126.46 84.46
C ARG A 434 -168.15 -127.10 83.47
N THR A 435 -166.89 -126.66 83.31
CA THR A 435 -165.97 -127.13 82.21
C THR A 435 -164.48 -126.83 82.50
N ASP A 436 -163.41 -127.61 82.25
CA ASP A 436 -163.15 -128.98 81.67
C ASP A 436 -162.50 -129.12 80.22
N MET A 437 -162.05 -128.07 79.45
CA MET A 437 -161.57 -128.19 78.00
C MET A 437 -160.58 -127.05 77.30
N ALA A 438 -159.28 -127.30 76.80
CA ALA A 438 -158.33 -126.75 75.64
C ALA A 438 -157.34 -125.38 75.49
N VAL A 439 -156.06 -125.20 74.77
CA VAL A 439 -154.95 -123.99 74.57
C VAL A 439 -153.65 -123.90 73.45
N LEU A 440 -152.86 -122.76 72.95
CA LEU A 440 -151.49 -122.56 72.04
C LEU A 440 -150.59 -121.12 71.73
N ALA A 441 -149.23 -120.93 71.22
CA ALA A 441 -148.38 -119.66 70.59
C ALA A 441 -146.72 -119.53 70.15
N THR A 442 -146.00 -118.52 69.36
CA THR A 442 -144.40 -118.18 69.06
C THR A 442 -143.70 -116.95 68.09
N ALA A 443 -142.31 -116.51 67.96
CA ALA A 443 -141.51 -115.44 67.00
C ALA A 443 -139.82 -115.07 66.91
N ASP A 444 -139.13 -114.15 66.01
CA ASP A 444 -137.54 -113.88 65.59
C ASP A 444 -136.78 -112.45 65.02
N THR A 445 -135.37 -112.16 64.75
CA THR A 445 -134.54 -110.90 64.05
C THR A 445 -132.84 -110.67 63.86
N ALA A 446 -132.09 -109.77 62.99
CA ALA A 446 -130.50 -109.34 62.85
C ALA A 446 -129.74 -108.22 61.79
N LEU A 447 -128.38 -107.64 61.82
CA LEU A 447 -127.29 -107.03 60.71
C LEU A 447 -125.98 -105.92 60.96
N ALA A 448 -124.91 -105.50 60.05
CA ALA A 448 -123.59 -104.53 60.19
C ALA A 448 -122.55 -103.87 58.98
N SER A 449 -121.38 -102.99 59.10
CA SER A 449 -120.30 -102.34 58.03
C SER A 449 -118.92 -101.35 58.31
N SER A 450 -117.81 -100.96 57.42
CA SER A 450 -116.57 -99.88 57.52
C SER A 450 -115.27 -99.58 56.43
N LEU A 451 -114.33 -98.45 56.33
CA LEU A 451 -112.95 -98.14 55.47
C LEU A 451 -111.93 -96.75 55.48
N ALA A 452 -110.58 -96.54 54.96
CA ALA A 452 -109.59 -95.24 54.77
C ALA A 452 -108.06 -95.13 54.00
N THR A 453 -107.19 -93.97 53.73
CA THR A 453 -105.74 -93.72 52.98
C THR A 453 -104.97 -92.19 52.82
N VAL A 454 -103.73 -91.56 52.34
CA VAL A 454 -102.11 -91.49 52.03
C VAL A 454 -101.40 -90.06 51.38
N GLN A 455 -100.14 -89.41 51.00
CA GLN A 455 -98.50 -89.30 50.77
C GLN A 455 -97.72 -87.78 50.63
N SER A 456 -96.47 -87.14 50.20
CA SER A 456 -94.94 -87.11 49.62
C SER A 456 -94.07 -85.65 49.55
N THR A 457 -92.79 -85.05 49.12
CA THR A 457 -91.24 -85.05 48.57
C THR A 457 -90.36 -83.58 48.53
N MET A 458 -89.09 -82.96 48.13
CA MET A 458 -87.54 -82.93 47.57
C MET A 458 -86.62 -81.48 47.63
N ALA A 459 -85.34 -80.88 47.23
CA ALA A 459 -83.84 -80.90 46.61
C ALA A 459 -82.73 -79.57 46.61
N GLY A 460 -81.36 -79.43 46.11
CA GLY A 460 -80.30 -78.17 46.05
C GLY A 460 -78.68 -78.08 45.47
N ASN A 461 -77.77 -76.95 45.33
CA ASN A 461 -76.23 -76.76 44.77
C ASN A 461 -75.20 -75.37 44.82
N THR A 462 -73.78 -75.22 44.46
CA THR A 462 -72.66 -74.02 44.60
C THR A 462 -71.15 -73.81 43.80
N ALA A 463 -70.24 -72.66 43.77
CA ALA A 463 -68.72 -72.34 43.33
C ALA A 463 -67.85 -71.06 43.95
N SER A 464 -66.49 -70.72 43.77
CA SER A 464 -65.67 -69.68 44.59
C SER A 464 -64.58 -68.63 44.05
N ILE A 465 -64.27 -67.53 44.82
CA ILE A 465 -63.26 -66.41 44.66
C ILE A 465 -62.68 -65.94 46.04
N GLN A 466 -61.49 -65.30 46.13
CA GLN A 466 -60.99 -64.60 47.34
C GLN A 466 -60.55 -63.13 47.10
N GLN A 467 -60.91 -62.23 48.01
CA GLN A 467 -60.66 -60.77 47.97
C GLN A 467 -60.29 -60.29 49.39
N HIS A 468 -59.15 -59.61 49.57
CA HIS A 468 -58.79 -58.98 50.85
C HIS A 468 -58.78 -57.45 50.69
N ALA A 469 -59.63 -56.80 51.47
CA ALA A 469 -59.67 -55.37 51.68
C ALA A 469 -59.75 -55.12 53.19
N GLU A 470 -58.70 -54.55 53.76
CA GLU A 470 -58.61 -54.28 55.20
C GLU A 470 -58.15 -52.85 55.46
N SER A 471 -58.77 -52.21 56.46
CA SER A 471 -58.23 -51.00 57.06
C SER A 471 -57.43 -51.40 58.29
N ILE A 472 -56.12 -51.19 58.23
CA ILE A 472 -55.22 -51.50 59.34
C ILE A 472 -55.15 -50.26 60.23
N ASN A 473 -55.79 -50.35 61.41
CA ASN A 473 -55.85 -49.29 62.43
C ASN A 473 -56.35 -47.91 61.94
N GLY A 474 -57.23 -47.89 60.93
CA GLY A 474 -57.97 -46.67 60.52
C GLY A 474 -57.18 -45.59 59.78
N LEU A 475 -55.85 -45.71 59.66
CA LEU A 475 -54.97 -44.72 59.00
C LEU A 475 -54.22 -45.29 57.78
N SER A 476 -54.50 -46.54 57.40
CA SER A 476 -53.94 -47.14 56.18
C SER A 476 -54.94 -48.10 55.54
N GLY A 477 -54.95 -48.12 54.20
CA GLY A 477 -55.77 -49.02 53.40
C GLY A 477 -54.91 -49.96 52.57
N ALA A 478 -55.23 -51.26 52.60
CA ALA A 478 -54.62 -52.27 51.75
C ALA A 478 -55.71 -52.95 50.91
N TYR A 479 -55.50 -53.03 49.60
CA TYR A 479 -56.36 -53.78 48.68
C TYR A 479 -55.51 -54.73 47.86
N THR A 480 -55.87 -56.02 47.84
CA THR A 480 -55.22 -57.02 47.00
C THR A 480 -56.24 -57.91 46.27
N LEU A 481 -55.98 -58.16 45.00
CA LEU A 481 -56.66 -59.21 44.23
C LEU A 481 -55.62 -60.24 43.81
N LYS A 482 -55.70 -61.45 44.37
CA LYS A 482 -54.87 -62.60 44.00
C LYS A 482 -55.73 -63.63 43.28
N LEU A 483 -55.40 -63.92 42.02
CA LEU A 483 -55.90 -65.10 41.32
C LEU A 483 -54.85 -66.19 41.42
N ASP A 484 -55.24 -67.35 41.95
CA ASP A 484 -54.41 -68.55 42.05
C ASP A 484 -55.17 -69.71 41.40
N VAL A 485 -54.61 -70.27 40.34
CA VAL A 485 -55.11 -71.48 39.69
C VAL A 485 -53.91 -72.40 39.48
N ASN A 486 -53.89 -73.52 40.21
CA ASN A 486 -52.84 -74.53 40.15
C ASN A 486 -51.41 -73.97 40.37
N GLY A 487 -51.26 -72.97 41.26
CA GLY A 487 -49.95 -72.43 41.67
C GLY A 487 -49.39 -71.31 40.77
N TYR A 488 -50.05 -70.98 39.67
CA TYR A 488 -49.73 -69.77 38.90
C TYR A 488 -50.51 -68.59 39.48
N VAL A 489 -49.76 -67.67 40.12
CA VAL A 489 -50.31 -66.50 40.78
C VAL A 489 -50.25 -65.29 39.85
N SER A 490 -51.38 -64.61 39.68
CA SER A 490 -51.43 -63.28 39.06
C SER A 490 -52.28 -62.33 39.91
N GLY A 491 -51.83 -61.09 40.05
CA GLY A 491 -52.54 -60.13 40.90
C GLY A 491 -51.92 -58.74 40.93
N PHE A 492 -52.64 -57.84 41.58
CA PHE A 492 -52.15 -56.51 41.91
C PHE A 492 -52.49 -56.15 43.37
N GLY A 493 -51.65 -55.32 43.96
CA GLY A 493 -51.82 -54.78 45.30
C GLY A 493 -51.64 -53.27 45.30
N ALA A 494 -52.50 -52.59 46.04
CA ALA A 494 -52.38 -51.16 46.35
C ALA A 494 -52.29 -50.99 47.87
N TYR A 495 -51.31 -50.21 48.32
CA TYR A 495 -51.15 -49.83 49.73
C TYR A 495 -51.03 -48.30 49.82
N ASN A 496 -51.75 -47.70 50.78
CA ASN A 496 -51.69 -46.27 51.03
C ASN A 496 -51.78 -45.98 52.54
N SER A 497 -50.78 -45.25 53.05
CA SER A 497 -50.65 -44.85 54.46
C SER A 497 -50.91 -43.35 54.72
N GLY A 498 -51.36 -42.61 53.71
CA GLY A 498 -51.52 -41.15 53.74
C GLY A 498 -50.22 -40.36 53.51
N THR A 499 -49.05 -40.99 53.65
CA THR A 499 -47.72 -40.37 53.36
C THR A 499 -46.91 -41.13 52.31
N GLN A 500 -47.18 -42.42 52.11
CA GLN A 500 -46.65 -43.23 51.02
C GLN A 500 -47.79 -44.00 50.35
N ALA A 501 -47.72 -44.13 49.02
CA ALA A 501 -48.69 -44.85 48.21
C ALA A 501 -47.96 -45.72 47.18
N ASP A 502 -48.01 -47.04 47.36
CA ASP A 502 -47.33 -48.02 46.52
C ASP A 502 -48.35 -48.86 45.74
N PHE A 503 -48.05 -49.11 44.45
CA PHE A 503 -48.83 -49.97 43.58
C PHE A 503 -47.93 -51.04 42.95
N ALA A 504 -48.22 -52.30 43.24
CA ALA A 504 -47.43 -53.45 42.80
C ALA A 504 -48.26 -54.40 41.93
N VAL A 505 -47.68 -54.86 40.83
CA VAL A 505 -48.27 -55.89 39.94
C VAL A 505 -47.36 -57.11 39.95
N LEU A 506 -47.91 -58.27 40.31
CA LEU A 506 -47.19 -59.54 40.32
C LEU A 506 -47.69 -60.41 39.15
N ALA A 507 -46.88 -60.49 38.09
CA ALA A 507 -47.14 -61.32 36.92
C ALA A 507 -45.86 -61.51 36.10
N ASP A 508 -45.69 -62.69 35.47
CA ASP A 508 -44.52 -62.99 34.60
C ASP A 508 -44.41 -62.06 33.39
N ARG A 509 -45.53 -61.46 32.94
CA ARG A 509 -45.59 -60.59 31.76
C ARG A 509 -46.68 -59.52 31.91
N PHE A 510 -46.27 -58.28 32.15
CA PHE A 510 -47.15 -57.12 32.05
C PHE A 510 -47.26 -56.65 30.59
N TRP A 511 -48.48 -56.40 30.12
CA TRP A 511 -48.76 -55.91 28.77
C TRP A 511 -49.78 -54.77 28.82
N VAL A 512 -49.57 -53.72 28.03
CA VAL A 512 -50.58 -52.70 27.75
C VAL A 512 -51.06 -52.90 26.32
N ALA A 513 -52.37 -52.87 26.12
CA ALA A 513 -53.02 -53.11 24.82
C ALA A 513 -54.28 -52.26 24.68
N ARG A 514 -54.67 -51.94 23.44
CA ARG A 514 -55.88 -51.16 23.15
C ARG A 514 -57.06 -52.13 22.95
N PRO A 515 -58.21 -51.94 23.64
CA PRO A 515 -59.38 -52.81 23.47
C PRO A 515 -59.80 -52.94 21.99
N GLY A 516 -60.17 -54.14 21.58
CA GLY A 516 -60.61 -54.45 20.21
C GLY A 516 -59.51 -54.58 19.15
N ALA A 517 -58.27 -54.13 19.40
CA ALA A 517 -57.21 -54.14 18.41
C ALA A 517 -56.32 -55.40 18.50
N ALA A 518 -56.51 -56.34 17.58
CA ALA A 518 -55.60 -57.45 17.37
C ALA A 518 -54.15 -56.94 17.15
N ASN A 519 -53.17 -57.64 17.72
CA ASN A 519 -51.74 -57.31 17.70
C ASN A 519 -51.31 -56.02 18.43
N SER A 520 -52.19 -55.30 19.15
CA SER A 520 -51.83 -54.07 19.89
C SER A 520 -51.07 -54.28 21.22
N LYS A 521 -50.50 -55.47 21.47
CA LYS A 521 -49.91 -55.83 22.76
C LYS A 521 -48.45 -55.36 22.88
N VAL A 522 -48.20 -54.34 23.69
CA VAL A 522 -46.85 -53.82 23.97
C VAL A 522 -46.41 -54.21 25.38
N LYS A 523 -45.12 -54.58 25.54
CA LYS A 523 -44.45 -54.67 26.83
C LYS A 523 -43.77 -53.32 27.11
N PRO A 524 -44.26 -52.47 28.05
CA PRO A 524 -43.71 -51.12 28.21
C PRO A 524 -42.30 -51.12 28.80
N PHE A 525 -42.02 -52.10 29.64
CA PHE A 525 -40.74 -52.35 30.30
C PHE A 525 -40.62 -53.84 30.63
N MET A 526 -39.39 -54.33 30.74
CA MET A 526 -39.05 -55.66 31.26
C MET A 526 -37.84 -55.56 32.19
N VAL A 527 -37.86 -56.28 33.31
CA VAL A 527 -36.72 -56.34 34.23
C VAL A 527 -35.88 -57.57 33.90
N VAL A 528 -34.58 -57.38 33.68
CA VAL A 528 -33.58 -58.44 33.51
C VAL A 528 -32.37 -58.08 34.35
N ASP A 529 -31.86 -59.01 35.16
CA ASP A 529 -30.68 -58.84 36.02
C ASP A 529 -30.70 -57.53 36.86
N GLY A 530 -31.87 -57.21 37.41
CA GLY A 530 -32.10 -56.02 38.24
C GLY A 530 -32.18 -54.69 37.47
N LYS A 531 -32.16 -54.70 36.13
CA LYS A 531 -32.21 -53.50 35.28
C LYS A 531 -33.48 -53.47 34.43
N VAL A 532 -34.03 -52.27 34.24
CA VAL A 532 -35.19 -52.05 33.37
C VAL A 532 -34.72 -51.87 31.93
N TYR A 533 -35.22 -52.72 31.04
CA TYR A 533 -35.04 -52.62 29.59
C TYR A 533 -36.37 -52.26 28.91
N MET A 534 -36.29 -51.46 27.86
CA MET A 534 -37.40 -51.09 26.97
C MET A 534 -36.87 -50.99 25.54
N ASP A 535 -37.66 -51.44 24.57
CA ASP A 535 -37.23 -51.64 23.17
C ASP A 535 -37.23 -50.32 22.37
N SER A 536 -38.24 -49.48 22.59
CA SER A 536 -38.24 -48.08 22.14
C SER A 536 -39.01 -47.19 23.13
N ALA A 537 -38.52 -45.98 23.33
CA ALA A 537 -39.08 -45.01 24.28
C ALA A 537 -39.52 -43.75 23.55
N PHE A 538 -40.83 -43.48 23.53
CA PHE A 538 -41.40 -42.20 23.10
C PHE A 538 -41.70 -41.35 24.35
N ILE A 539 -40.66 -40.71 24.89
CA ILE A 539 -40.81 -39.78 26.01
C ILE A 539 -41.20 -38.42 25.44
N ARG A 540 -42.32 -37.84 25.91
CA ARG A 540 -42.83 -36.56 25.41
C ARG A 540 -41.89 -35.41 25.75
N ASP A 541 -41.51 -35.33 27.03
CA ASP A 541 -40.58 -34.35 27.60
C ASP A 541 -39.68 -35.10 28.59
N ALA A 542 -38.36 -35.00 28.45
CA ALA A 542 -37.39 -35.77 29.24
C ALA A 542 -36.39 -34.84 29.94
N SER A 543 -36.31 -34.91 31.27
CA SER A 543 -35.28 -34.26 32.07
C SER A 543 -34.33 -35.31 32.64
N ILE A 544 -33.05 -35.23 32.28
CA ILE A 544 -32.00 -36.17 32.69
C ILE A 544 -30.87 -35.34 33.33
N GLN A 545 -30.82 -35.29 34.67
CA GLN A 545 -29.80 -34.51 35.38
C GLN A 545 -28.42 -35.19 35.38
N GLN A 546 -28.37 -36.53 35.42
CA GLN A 546 -27.17 -37.34 35.22
C GLN A 546 -27.55 -38.66 34.54
N GLY A 547 -26.69 -39.19 33.66
CA GLY A 547 -26.95 -40.46 32.97
C GLY A 547 -25.71 -41.07 32.34
N GLN A 548 -25.57 -42.40 32.46
CA GLN A 548 -24.52 -43.17 31.79
C GLN A 548 -24.94 -43.47 30.35
N LEU A 549 -24.88 -42.45 29.49
CA LEU A 549 -25.21 -42.58 28.07
C LEU A 549 -24.01 -43.14 27.28
N GLY A 550 -24.29 -44.04 26.33
CA GLY A 550 -23.30 -44.48 25.33
C GLY A 550 -23.02 -43.39 24.28
N PRO A 551 -22.19 -43.68 23.26
CA PRO A 551 -21.89 -42.75 22.18
C PRO A 551 -23.15 -42.24 21.48
N ILE A 552 -23.48 -40.95 21.66
CA ILE A 552 -24.72 -40.36 21.15
C ILE A 552 -24.60 -40.12 19.65
N GLY A 553 -25.48 -40.73 18.87
CA GLY A 553 -25.62 -40.47 17.43
C GLY A 553 -26.17 -39.06 17.18
N PHE A 554 -25.27 -38.12 16.91
CA PHE A 554 -25.53 -36.67 16.81
C PHE A 554 -26.69 -36.21 15.91
N GLY A 555 -27.16 -37.03 14.95
CA GLY A 555 -28.07 -36.61 13.88
C GLY A 555 -29.50 -36.23 14.27
N LYS A 556 -29.88 -36.24 15.56
CA LYS A 556 -31.24 -35.88 16.04
C LYS A 556 -31.28 -35.10 17.37
N ILE A 557 -30.23 -34.35 17.71
CA ILE A 557 -30.36 -33.27 18.70
C ILE A 557 -30.67 -31.98 17.93
N PHE A 558 -31.70 -31.26 18.37
CA PHE A 558 -32.18 -30.02 17.75
C PHE A 558 -32.18 -28.89 18.78
N ASP A 559 -32.05 -27.64 18.33
CA ASP A 559 -32.27 -26.46 19.16
C ASP A 559 -33.78 -26.25 19.44
N GLY A 560 -34.10 -25.23 20.25
CA GLY A 560 -35.48 -24.84 20.57
C GLY A 560 -36.32 -24.35 19.37
N ALA A 561 -35.70 -24.18 18.19
CA ALA A 561 -36.37 -23.83 16.93
C ALA A 561 -36.48 -25.01 15.95
N GLY A 562 -35.98 -26.20 16.32
CA GLY A 562 -36.03 -27.40 15.47
C GLY A 562 -34.91 -27.50 14.43
N SER A 563 -33.79 -26.78 14.59
CA SER A 563 -32.59 -26.91 13.74
C SER A 563 -31.60 -27.93 14.31
N PRO A 564 -31.01 -28.85 13.51
CA PRO A 564 -30.05 -29.82 14.03
C PRO A 564 -28.80 -29.13 14.60
N VAL A 565 -28.43 -29.45 15.84
CA VAL A 565 -27.24 -28.85 16.51
C VAL A 565 -25.91 -29.30 15.91
N THR A 566 -25.94 -30.21 14.93
CA THR A 566 -24.77 -30.72 14.22
C THR A 566 -24.78 -30.38 12.74
N THR A 567 -23.60 -30.43 12.14
CA THR A 567 -23.36 -30.36 10.71
C THR A 567 -23.79 -31.67 10.02
N VAL A 568 -23.96 -31.64 8.70
CA VAL A 568 -24.19 -32.85 7.87
C VAL A 568 -23.03 -33.88 7.96
N ALA A 569 -21.86 -33.47 8.45
CA ALA A 569 -20.71 -34.35 8.70
C ALA A 569 -20.69 -34.92 10.14
N GLY A 570 -21.78 -34.81 10.90
CA GLY A 570 -21.90 -35.35 12.26
C GLY A 570 -21.12 -34.59 13.35
N LYS A 571 -20.37 -33.53 13.00
CA LYS A 571 -19.69 -32.66 13.96
C LYS A 571 -20.69 -31.70 14.59
N LEU A 572 -20.60 -31.50 15.90
CA LEU A 572 -21.31 -30.43 16.63
C LEU A 572 -21.02 -29.07 15.99
N ARG A 573 -22.04 -28.19 15.92
CA ARG A 573 -21.87 -26.82 15.42
C ARG A 573 -21.43 -25.89 16.54
N ALA A 574 -20.72 -24.82 16.17
CA ALA A 574 -20.17 -23.85 17.11
C ALA A 574 -21.18 -22.78 17.59
N ASP A 575 -22.30 -22.61 16.90
CA ASP A 575 -23.45 -21.78 17.32
C ASP A 575 -24.24 -22.42 18.49
N MET A 576 -24.00 -23.70 18.78
CA MET A 576 -24.66 -24.49 19.84
C MET A 576 -23.73 -24.80 21.02
N LEU A 577 -22.67 -24.01 21.20
CA LEU A 577 -21.69 -24.13 22.28
C LEU A 577 -21.69 -22.87 23.15
N ASP A 578 -22.45 -22.92 24.25
CA ASP A 578 -22.35 -21.94 25.34
C ASP A 578 -21.47 -22.52 26.47
N VAL A 579 -20.34 -21.87 26.76
CA VAL A 579 -19.32 -22.33 27.71
C VAL A 579 -18.55 -21.16 28.33
N ASP A 580 -18.37 -21.16 29.65
CA ASP A 580 -17.57 -20.14 30.37
C ASP A 580 -16.10 -20.12 29.92
N SER A 581 -15.57 -21.27 29.51
CA SER A 581 -14.21 -21.37 28.98
C SER A 581 -14.08 -22.53 27.98
N LEU A 582 -13.31 -22.32 26.92
CA LEU A 582 -13.01 -23.32 25.90
C LEU A 582 -11.48 -23.52 25.83
N ARG A 583 -11.03 -24.75 26.07
CA ARG A 583 -9.61 -25.14 25.93
C ARG A 583 -9.41 -25.96 24.66
N VAL A 584 -8.62 -25.42 23.74
CA VAL A 584 -8.18 -26.09 22.50
C VAL A 584 -6.67 -26.37 22.57
N GLY A 585 -6.22 -27.43 21.90
CA GLY A 585 -4.79 -27.68 21.66
C GLY A 585 -4.33 -26.93 20.43
N ASP A 586 -4.84 -27.36 19.28
CA ASP A 586 -4.69 -26.69 17.98
C ASP A 586 -6.05 -26.19 17.49
N ALA A 587 -6.08 -25.04 16.80
CA ALA A 587 -7.29 -24.47 16.23
C ALA A 587 -7.04 -23.91 14.82
N ASN A 588 -7.88 -24.32 13.86
CA ASN A 588 -7.86 -23.80 12.49
C ASN A 588 -8.99 -22.78 12.31
N ILE A 589 -8.64 -21.53 12.01
CA ILE A 589 -9.57 -20.40 11.91
C ILE A 589 -10.01 -20.26 10.44
N SER A 590 -11.28 -20.59 10.14
CA SER A 590 -11.85 -20.42 8.79
C SER A 590 -12.38 -19.00 8.50
N GLY A 591 -12.48 -18.17 9.55
CA GLY A 591 -13.02 -16.80 9.53
C GLY A 591 -12.24 -15.87 10.46
N VAL A 592 -12.82 -15.56 11.64
CA VAL A 592 -12.19 -14.72 12.68
C VAL A 592 -12.46 -15.29 14.09
N ILE A 593 -11.59 -14.95 15.05
CA ILE A 593 -11.89 -14.99 16.49
C ILE A 593 -11.95 -13.54 16.96
N GLN A 594 -12.97 -13.16 17.74
CA GLN A 594 -13.23 -11.75 18.08
C GLN A 594 -13.91 -11.60 19.44
N SER A 595 -13.71 -10.44 20.07
CA SER A 595 -14.41 -10.08 21.31
C SER A 595 -15.93 -9.95 21.08
N SER A 596 -16.73 -10.33 22.07
CA SER A 596 -18.16 -9.97 22.15
C SER A 596 -18.35 -8.47 22.38
N ALA A 597 -17.45 -7.83 23.13
CA ALA A 597 -17.50 -6.40 23.41
C ALA A 597 -17.14 -5.56 22.19
N VAL A 598 -17.93 -4.51 21.95
CA VAL A 598 -17.68 -3.46 20.96
C VAL A 598 -17.09 -2.20 21.61
N ASN A 599 -16.47 -1.34 20.81
CA ASN A 599 -16.20 0.04 21.19
C ASN A 599 -17.41 0.95 20.83
N ALA A 600 -17.31 2.23 21.16
CA ALA A 600 -18.34 3.23 20.85
C ALA A 600 -18.62 3.43 19.34
N ALA A 601 -17.85 2.82 18.44
CA ALA A 601 -18.07 2.81 16.99
C ALA A 601 -18.61 1.46 16.46
N GLY A 602 -19.07 0.56 17.35
CA GLY A 602 -19.60 -0.76 16.99
C GLY A 602 -18.55 -1.80 16.56
N LEU A 603 -17.27 -1.43 16.52
CA LEU A 603 -16.18 -2.34 16.15
C LEU A 603 -15.82 -3.23 17.33
N ARG A 604 -15.60 -4.54 17.11
CA ARG A 604 -15.16 -5.45 18.18
C ARG A 604 -13.84 -4.96 18.79
N ARG A 605 -13.74 -5.04 20.12
CA ARG A 605 -12.58 -4.54 20.89
C ARG A 605 -11.27 -5.24 20.50
N TRP A 606 -11.33 -6.48 20.04
CA TRP A 606 -10.25 -7.14 19.31
C TRP A 606 -10.80 -8.14 18.28
N VAL A 607 -10.04 -8.37 17.21
CA VAL A 607 -10.29 -9.35 16.13
C VAL A 607 -8.96 -9.95 15.70
N LEU A 608 -8.90 -11.28 15.58
CA LEU A 608 -7.86 -12.05 14.91
C LEU A 608 -8.49 -12.76 13.71
N ASP A 609 -7.95 -12.55 12.50
CA ASP A 609 -8.44 -13.16 11.27
C ASP A 609 -7.53 -14.28 10.73
N LYS A 610 -8.10 -15.12 9.85
CA LYS A 610 -7.41 -16.26 9.22
C LYS A 610 -6.25 -15.88 8.29
N ASN A 611 -6.14 -14.61 7.90
CA ASN A 611 -5.11 -14.12 6.99
C ASN A 611 -3.92 -13.52 7.77
N GLY A 612 -3.80 -13.77 9.08
CA GLY A 612 -2.74 -13.23 9.93
C GLY A 612 -3.03 -11.85 10.52
N GLY A 613 -4.16 -11.22 10.17
CA GLY A 613 -4.51 -9.90 10.67
C GLY A 613 -4.95 -9.90 12.13
N LEU A 614 -4.32 -9.07 12.95
CA LEU A 614 -4.76 -8.76 14.31
C LEU A 614 -5.13 -7.27 14.38
N THR A 615 -6.31 -6.95 14.91
CA THR A 615 -6.76 -5.57 15.14
C THR A 615 -7.26 -5.41 16.58
N LEU A 616 -6.76 -4.38 17.26
CA LEU A 616 -7.11 -4.03 18.64
C LEU A 616 -7.74 -2.63 18.64
N ASN A 617 -9.03 -2.53 18.95
CA ASN A 617 -9.76 -1.28 19.00
C ASN A 617 -9.91 -0.81 20.46
N GLY A 618 -9.55 0.45 20.74
CA GLY A 618 -9.71 1.09 22.04
C GLY A 618 -11.17 1.17 22.49
N ALA A 619 -11.40 1.50 23.77
CA ALA A 619 -12.77 1.55 24.32
C ALA A 619 -13.59 2.71 23.73
N GLY A 620 -12.96 3.89 23.57
CA GLY A 620 -13.52 5.04 22.87
C GLY A 620 -13.44 4.95 21.35
N ALA A 621 -14.05 5.92 20.67
CA ALA A 621 -14.42 5.87 19.25
C ALA A 621 -13.30 6.10 18.20
N GLY A 622 -12.07 5.62 18.39
CA GLY A 622 -11.10 5.68 17.28
C GLY A 622 -9.69 5.13 17.47
N GLY A 623 -9.12 5.21 18.69
CA GLY A 623 -7.75 4.76 18.93
C GLY A 623 -7.62 3.26 18.69
N ARG A 624 -6.79 2.84 17.73
CA ARG A 624 -6.71 1.43 17.30
C ARG A 624 -5.32 1.02 16.82
N MET A 625 -5.00 -0.25 16.96
CA MET A 625 -3.81 -0.88 16.41
C MET A 625 -4.21 -1.93 15.37
N GLU A 626 -3.50 -1.96 14.25
CA GLU A 626 -3.60 -2.96 13.19
C GLU A 626 -2.23 -3.59 12.98
N ILE A 627 -2.17 -4.93 13.03
CA ILE A 627 -1.00 -5.74 12.73
C ILE A 627 -1.35 -6.58 11.50
N ARG A 628 -0.47 -6.60 10.51
CA ARG A 628 -0.53 -7.37 9.27
C ARG A 628 0.88 -7.91 8.98
N ASP A 629 0.98 -8.87 8.07
CA ASP A 629 2.21 -9.63 7.74
C ASP A 629 3.48 -8.79 7.57
N THR A 630 3.36 -7.57 7.03
CA THR A 630 4.48 -6.67 6.72
C THR A 630 4.48 -5.36 7.51
N VAL A 631 3.45 -5.08 8.33
CA VAL A 631 3.28 -3.75 8.94
C VAL A 631 2.46 -3.74 10.23
N ILE A 632 2.89 -2.90 11.18
CA ILE A 632 2.14 -2.52 12.38
C ILE A 632 1.80 -1.03 12.30
N LYS A 633 0.50 -0.70 12.41
CA LYS A 633 -0.04 0.66 12.37
C LYS A 633 -0.81 0.97 13.64
N VAL A 634 -0.52 2.09 14.28
CA VAL A 634 -1.27 2.60 15.45
C VAL A 634 -1.86 3.96 15.11
N PHE A 635 -3.17 4.08 15.29
CA PHE A 635 -3.96 5.26 15.01
C PHE A 635 -4.51 5.86 16.31
N ASP A 636 -4.64 7.19 16.36
CA ASP A 636 -5.27 7.89 17.49
C ASP A 636 -6.81 7.88 17.44
N SER A 637 -7.46 8.56 18.40
CA SER A 637 -8.91 8.72 18.45
C SER A 637 -9.53 9.49 17.28
N ALA A 638 -8.73 10.18 16.46
CA ALA A 638 -9.16 10.81 15.22
C ALA A 638 -8.88 9.92 13.98
N GLY A 639 -8.45 8.68 14.18
CA GLY A 639 -8.07 7.76 13.11
C GLY A 639 -6.78 8.16 12.38
N ARG A 640 -6.00 9.12 12.90
CA ARG A 640 -4.73 9.54 12.31
C ARG A 640 -3.63 8.57 12.72
N LEU A 641 -2.87 8.07 11.75
CA LEU A 641 -1.70 7.23 11.96
C LEU A 641 -0.65 7.98 12.80
N ARG A 642 -0.21 7.37 13.90
CA ARG A 642 0.78 7.91 14.84
C ARG A 642 2.05 7.07 14.94
N VAL A 643 1.94 5.76 14.71
CA VAL A 643 3.08 4.84 14.67
C VAL A 643 2.91 3.92 13.46
N HIS A 644 3.97 3.75 12.68
CA HIS A 644 4.05 2.84 11.54
C HIS A 644 5.39 2.12 11.64
N ILE A 645 5.38 0.79 11.62
CA ILE A 645 6.57 -0.07 11.75
C ILE A 645 6.45 -1.17 10.70
N GLY A 646 7.49 -1.39 9.90
CA GLY A 646 7.48 -2.34 8.77
C GLY A 646 7.56 -1.63 7.42
N ASP A 647 6.93 -2.18 6.39
CA ASP A 647 6.94 -1.60 5.04
C ASP A 647 6.25 -0.22 5.03
N LEU A 648 7.01 0.83 4.72
CA LEU A 648 6.55 2.22 4.68
C LEU A 648 5.64 2.55 3.48
N ASN A 649 5.47 1.61 2.54
CA ASN A 649 4.64 1.77 1.34
C ASN A 649 3.28 1.03 1.45
N ALA A 650 3.07 0.25 2.52
CA ALA A 650 1.87 -0.54 2.81
C ALA A 650 0.86 0.19 3.70
#